data_AF-A0A517YCS1-F1
#
_entry.id   AF-A0A517YCS1-F1
#
_cell.length_a   1.000
_cell.length_b   1.000
_cell.length_c   1.000
_cell.angle_alpha   90.00
_cell.angle_beta   90.00
_cell.angle_gamma   90.00
#
_symmetry.space_group_name_H-M   'P 1'
#
loop_
_entity.id
_entity.type
_entity.pdbx_description
1 polymer ?
#
loop_
_entity_poly.entity_id
_entity_poly.type
_entity_poly.pdbx_seq_one_letter_code
_entity_poly.pdbx_strand_id
1 'polypeptide(L)'
;MSFFAVIRRVLLIGCMGAVIVTIAQADELLLVAGGGKGSDGGSAIGAAMGQPFGMAIDAAGNLFIADFSEHRVRKVDTKGVITTVGGTGEKGFSGDGGPAVDGQFNAMHDLVLDRERNIYIADSSNLRVRKIEAKTGILSTVAGNGEKGVRGDGGPGAEASLDGVASLFFAPDYTKLYLGGFSGVVRVLDMKSGVIDTVKGLPGGRSIAVDSKGNIYVAGGSTLRILRPDGTIEVLVDKKKAQPGEVTIGDNTKHLGFDADENVFIADDFGHAIKKYVVAEKKVILIAGTGERGTAGVGGPPLVAQLDGPHGVYFHPPTNTLYIGDSRNKRVLKLVTEKSPTSPTANQTVVPLFDLKTEREPATVVETADAIITQIGDRVRGRHAREAKFRAYDEYNTFYWEYRTIGIEIVDRVAKGGDDVTFNITSLWPLNTPDFRAFYVGKNTVAEYAHNVDSKQIDDTHYTAIVKSNSRERRPLRMGDVIEFEFSPFLVKPPRGRANYYGSAIVYVVGRGVVPWYGVGEWLDPEPLPETAWLGGHTTLPYQYSDEPNHRLKQMATNIAPRNAQPFMLGRRLHHTDFGTGAHSEKGNPQYEEQAGKLGPQFVATSCIACHVNNGRALPPETGKQMLQSVVKVGADQNAAPHLQLGTALQPQSVSGKPEAAVQIAGYDMIAGKFADGESYELRKPRYDFSGVTPSHFSVRLTPQLVGLGLLEAIPEAEILAAADPDDADGDGISGRALTVLDPQSNVLRVGRFGYKASQPKLLHQIAGALNTDMGVTTSIFPIVDHEATESAAKGAPELADEDLDRMYRYVALLGVPARRDLDELTSKRGEKLFVEARCAKCHASSFTTSEFALLAELRSQKIQPYTDLLLHDLGAGLSDTLGDGSPSDGGATGAEWRTPPLWGIGLTAGVSGGEAYLHDGRARTLSEAILWHDGEAAAAKKAFVEMSADDRSSLIRFLKSL
;
A
#
# COMPACT_ATOMS: atom_id res chain seq x y z
N MET A 1 36.63 43.43 42.09
CA MET A 1 37.58 42.59 42.85
C MET A 1 37.12 41.15 42.65
N SER A 2 37.66 40.41 41.68
CA SER A 2 38.92 39.64 41.75
C SER A 2 38.85 38.58 42.87
N PHE A 3 39.21 37.30 42.74
CA PHE A 3 39.99 36.52 41.78
C PHE A 3 39.95 35.04 42.29
N PHE A 4 39.99 34.03 41.40
CA PHE A 4 40.77 32.76 41.41
C PHE A 4 40.92 31.91 42.71
N ALA A 5 41.15 30.59 42.72
CA ALA A 5 41.19 29.45 41.78
C ALA A 5 41.73 28.24 42.56
N VAL A 6 41.49 26.99 42.12
CA VAL A 6 42.55 25.96 42.05
C VAL A 6 42.31 25.05 40.83
N ILE A 7 43.33 25.02 39.97
CA ILE A 7 43.56 24.17 38.79
C ILE A 7 44.66 23.16 39.12
N ARG A 8 44.63 21.96 38.50
CA ARG A 8 45.81 21.19 38.04
C ARG A 8 45.33 20.11 37.04
N ARG A 9 45.94 19.79 35.88
CA ARG A 9 46.93 20.37 34.94
C ARG A 9 46.94 19.40 33.73
N VAL A 10 46.58 19.81 32.51
CA VAL A 10 47.43 20.09 31.30
C VAL A 10 48.03 18.88 30.55
N LEU A 11 47.68 18.71 29.26
CA LEU A 11 48.62 18.82 28.13
C LEU A 11 47.91 19.19 26.80
N LEU A 12 48.52 20.12 26.04
CA LEU A 12 48.14 20.61 24.71
C LEU A 12 48.76 19.76 23.59
N ILE A 13 48.07 19.73 22.42
CA ILE A 13 48.49 19.84 20.99
C ILE A 13 47.18 19.51 20.23
N GLY A 14 46.55 20.28 19.33
CA GLY A 14 47.00 21.25 18.34
C GLY A 14 46.54 20.78 16.96
N CYS A 15 45.29 21.05 16.55
CA CYS A 15 44.85 21.17 15.15
C CYS A 15 43.37 21.56 15.05
N MET A 16 43.06 22.41 14.06
CA MET A 16 41.72 22.93 13.74
C MET A 16 40.69 21.83 13.51
N GLY A 17 39.57 21.93 14.23
CA GLY A 17 38.32 21.26 13.93
C GLY A 17 37.25 21.98 14.74
N ALA A 18 36.42 22.80 14.09
CA ALA A 18 35.22 23.29 14.73
C ALA A 18 34.33 22.08 15.02
N VAL A 19 34.34 21.62 16.28
CA VAL A 19 33.34 20.69 16.78
C VAL A 19 32.03 21.46 16.74
N ILE A 20 31.24 21.26 15.69
CA ILE A 20 29.81 21.51 15.76
C ILE A 20 29.30 20.48 16.75
N VAL A 21 29.15 20.89 18.01
CA VAL A 21 28.31 20.18 18.96
C VAL A 21 26.91 20.33 18.40
N THR A 22 26.41 19.30 17.71
CA THR A 22 24.97 19.15 17.47
C THR A 22 24.31 19.13 18.85
N ILE A 23 23.62 20.22 19.17
CA ILE A 23 22.75 20.27 20.35
C ILE A 23 21.61 19.32 20.00
N ALA A 24 21.54 18.15 20.64
CA ALA A 24 20.39 17.25 20.52
C ALA A 24 19.13 18.04 20.91
N GLN A 25 18.11 18.03 20.05
CA GLN A 25 16.85 18.70 20.34
C GLN A 25 16.01 17.75 21.20
N ALA A 26 15.80 18.13 22.47
CA ALA A 26 15.11 17.33 23.47
C ALA A 26 13.64 17.07 23.10
N ASP A 27 13.03 16.02 23.69
CA ASP A 27 11.58 15.79 23.66
C ASP A 27 10.80 17.10 23.91
N GLU A 28 9.65 17.28 23.26
CA GLU A 28 8.82 18.48 23.38
C GLU A 28 7.35 18.15 23.64
N LEU A 29 6.69 19.02 24.40
CA LEU A 29 5.27 18.87 24.73
C LEU A 29 4.47 19.97 24.02
N LEU A 30 3.71 19.61 22.99
CA LEU A 30 3.05 20.55 22.07
C LEU A 30 1.55 20.68 22.33
N LEU A 31 0.99 21.86 22.07
CA LEU A 31 -0.46 22.11 22.14
C LEU A 31 -1.17 21.49 20.92
N VAL A 32 -2.23 20.72 21.19
CA VAL A 32 -3.07 20.08 20.15
C VAL A 32 -4.42 20.77 20.05
N ALA A 33 -5.04 21.07 21.20
CA ALA A 33 -6.34 21.71 21.25
C ALA A 33 -6.55 22.47 22.57
N GLY A 34 -7.40 23.49 22.56
CA GLY A 34 -7.75 24.26 23.75
C GLY A 34 -6.74 25.37 24.10
N GLY A 35 -6.97 26.07 25.21
CA GLY A 35 -6.14 27.21 25.65
C GLY A 35 -6.48 28.57 25.00
N GLY A 36 -7.43 28.60 24.06
CA GLY A 36 -7.87 29.82 23.37
C GLY A 36 -9.33 30.22 23.66
N LYS A 37 -9.86 31.13 22.83
CA LYS A 37 -11.25 31.66 22.93
C LYS A 37 -12.10 31.40 21.67
N GLY A 38 -11.61 30.59 20.73
CA GLY A 38 -12.26 30.29 19.45
C GLY A 38 -13.46 29.33 19.59
N SER A 39 -14.21 29.17 18.52
CA SER A 39 -15.44 28.34 18.47
C SER A 39 -15.27 27.10 17.58
N ASP A 40 -16.34 26.29 17.49
CA ASP A 40 -16.42 25.19 16.52
C ASP A 40 -16.19 25.65 15.08
N GLY A 41 -15.62 24.77 14.26
CA GLY A 41 -15.24 25.00 12.87
C GLY A 41 -13.91 25.76 12.69
N GLY A 42 -13.28 26.19 13.78
CA GLY A 42 -11.99 26.90 13.77
C GLY A 42 -10.81 26.02 14.21
N SER A 43 -9.63 26.64 14.28
CA SER A 43 -8.39 25.98 14.72
C SER A 43 -8.51 25.42 16.15
N ALA A 44 -8.14 24.15 16.32
CA ALA A 44 -8.20 23.44 17.58
C ALA A 44 -7.32 24.08 18.66
N ILE A 45 -6.10 24.52 18.31
CA ILE A 45 -5.17 25.19 19.25
C ILE A 45 -5.66 26.59 19.67
N GLY A 46 -6.60 27.18 18.92
CA GLY A 46 -7.23 28.46 19.24
C GLY A 46 -8.59 28.33 19.92
N ALA A 47 -9.13 27.11 20.04
CA ALA A 47 -10.50 26.88 20.47
C ALA A 47 -10.70 27.02 21.98
N ALA A 48 -11.92 27.43 22.37
CA ALA A 48 -12.41 27.30 23.72
C ALA A 48 -12.77 25.83 23.99
N MET A 49 -12.27 25.33 25.12
CA MET A 49 -12.48 23.99 25.62
C MET A 49 -12.81 24.07 27.11
N GLY A 50 -13.63 23.16 27.61
CA GLY A 50 -13.99 23.11 29.03
C GLY A 50 -12.98 22.36 29.85
N GLN A 51 -13.07 21.03 29.84
CA GLN A 51 -12.16 20.13 30.52
C GLN A 51 -12.03 18.82 29.70
N PRO A 52 -10.98 18.64 28.90
CA PRO A 52 -10.78 17.41 28.14
C PRO A 52 -10.46 16.26 29.09
N PHE A 53 -11.42 15.35 29.30
CA PHE A 53 -11.24 14.19 30.18
C PHE A 53 -10.91 12.95 29.35
N GLY A 54 -11.90 12.48 28.60
CA GLY A 54 -11.83 11.30 27.74
C GLY A 54 -11.29 11.63 26.36
N MET A 55 -10.47 10.77 25.77
CA MET A 55 -10.07 10.92 24.37
C MET A 55 -10.01 9.57 23.65
N ALA A 56 -10.22 9.58 22.34
CA ALA A 56 -9.90 8.45 21.48
C ALA A 56 -9.46 8.96 20.13
N ILE A 57 -8.61 8.20 19.46
CA ILE A 57 -8.00 8.60 18.21
C ILE A 57 -8.31 7.51 17.19
N ASP A 58 -8.90 7.89 16.06
CA ASP A 58 -9.16 6.93 14.99
C ASP A 58 -7.88 6.68 14.17
N ALA A 59 -7.90 5.63 13.34
CA ALA A 59 -6.74 5.26 12.51
C ALA A 59 -6.34 6.37 11.51
N ALA A 60 -7.26 7.27 11.16
CA ALA A 60 -6.97 8.42 10.31
C ALA A 60 -6.31 9.57 11.07
N GLY A 61 -6.16 9.49 12.39
CA GLY A 61 -5.55 10.52 13.23
C GLY A 61 -6.52 11.60 13.71
N ASN A 62 -7.83 11.40 13.58
CA ASN A 62 -8.81 12.30 14.17
C ASN A 62 -8.90 12.04 15.68
N LEU A 63 -8.82 13.11 16.47
CA LEU A 63 -8.92 13.06 17.93
C LEU A 63 -10.33 13.41 18.38
N PHE A 64 -11.00 12.47 19.02
CA PHE A 64 -12.29 12.65 19.70
C PHE A 64 -12.05 12.95 21.16
N ILE A 65 -12.78 13.92 21.72
CA ILE A 65 -12.57 14.45 23.06
C ILE A 65 -13.92 14.53 23.77
N ALA A 66 -14.02 13.90 24.94
CA ALA A 66 -15.09 14.14 25.90
C ALA A 66 -14.78 15.45 26.65
N ASP A 67 -15.40 16.54 26.22
CA ASP A 67 -15.28 17.83 26.87
C ASP A 67 -16.25 17.88 28.06
N PHE A 68 -15.72 17.53 29.23
CA PHE A 68 -16.50 17.23 30.43
C PHE A 68 -17.36 18.42 30.88
N SER A 69 -16.79 19.63 30.92
CA SER A 69 -17.51 20.83 31.38
C SER A 69 -18.40 21.44 30.31
N GLU A 70 -18.10 21.22 29.03
CA GLU A 70 -18.93 21.72 27.93
C GLU A 70 -20.01 20.70 27.51
N HIS A 71 -20.14 19.55 28.17
CA HIS A 71 -21.16 18.54 27.87
C HIS A 71 -21.22 18.13 26.38
N ARG A 72 -20.06 18.12 25.70
CA ARG A 72 -19.92 17.86 24.27
C ARG A 72 -18.85 16.82 23.97
N VAL A 73 -19.07 16.05 22.91
CA VAL A 73 -18.06 15.26 22.23
C VAL A 73 -17.50 16.11 21.09
N ARG A 74 -16.23 16.47 21.20
CA ARG A 74 -15.52 17.27 20.20
C ARG A 74 -14.66 16.37 19.32
N LYS A 75 -14.49 16.73 18.06
CA LYS A 75 -13.59 16.08 17.11
C LYS A 75 -12.59 17.12 16.61
N VAL A 76 -11.30 16.84 16.76
CA VAL A 76 -10.21 17.53 16.08
C VAL A 76 -9.81 16.68 14.89
N ASP A 77 -9.96 17.21 13.68
CA ASP A 77 -9.52 16.52 12.48
C ASP A 77 -8.01 16.63 12.24
N THR A 78 -7.51 15.93 11.23
CA THR A 78 -6.07 15.94 10.87
C THR A 78 -5.57 17.28 10.36
N LYS A 79 -6.47 18.19 9.97
CA LYS A 79 -6.15 19.57 9.58
C LYS A 79 -6.10 20.51 10.79
N GLY A 80 -6.35 19.99 12.00
CA GLY A 80 -6.36 20.75 13.24
C GLY A 80 -7.62 21.60 13.41
N VAL A 81 -8.75 21.23 12.78
CA VAL A 81 -10.04 21.90 12.95
C VAL A 81 -10.86 21.17 14.02
N ILE A 82 -11.41 21.91 14.98
CA ILE A 82 -12.28 21.34 16.03
C ILE A 82 -13.76 21.53 15.70
N THR A 83 -14.56 20.48 15.86
CA THR A 83 -16.01 20.48 15.65
C THR A 83 -16.73 19.73 16.76
N THR A 84 -18.02 20.00 16.99
CA THR A 84 -18.86 19.21 17.89
C THR A 84 -19.54 18.09 17.10
N VAL A 85 -19.36 16.84 17.54
CA VAL A 85 -19.95 15.64 16.91
C VAL A 85 -21.01 14.97 17.78
N GLY A 86 -21.19 15.44 19.02
CA GLY A 86 -22.28 15.06 19.89
C GLY A 86 -22.42 16.02 21.06
N GLY A 87 -23.64 16.21 21.55
CA GLY A 87 -23.91 17.06 22.71
C GLY A 87 -24.38 18.46 22.33
N THR A 88 -25.46 18.92 22.98
CA THR A 88 -25.95 20.30 22.82
C THR A 88 -25.10 21.33 23.57
N GLY A 89 -24.34 20.88 24.57
CA GLY A 89 -23.67 21.71 25.55
C GLY A 89 -24.47 21.95 26.84
N GLU A 90 -25.71 21.47 26.90
CA GLU A 90 -26.49 21.49 28.13
C GLU A 90 -26.40 20.16 28.87
N LYS A 91 -26.21 20.23 30.19
CA LYS A 91 -26.26 19.05 31.05
C LYS A 91 -27.66 18.44 31.03
N GLY A 92 -27.75 17.14 30.80
CA GLY A 92 -29.03 16.42 30.80
C GLY A 92 -28.91 15.04 30.20
N PHE A 93 -30.04 14.38 29.97
CA PHE A 93 -30.15 13.09 29.28
C PHE A 93 -31.29 13.17 28.28
N SER A 94 -30.96 13.10 26.99
CA SER A 94 -31.92 13.09 25.88
C SER A 94 -31.26 12.55 24.60
N GLY A 95 -32.03 12.43 23.50
CA GLY A 95 -31.52 12.24 22.14
C GLY A 95 -31.32 10.81 21.66
N ASP A 96 -31.65 9.79 22.46
CA ASP A 96 -31.62 8.40 21.98
C ASP A 96 -32.57 8.21 20.79
N GLY A 97 -32.05 7.60 19.71
CA GLY A 97 -32.74 7.41 18.43
C GLY A 97 -32.66 8.61 17.47
N GLY A 98 -32.08 9.73 17.89
CA GLY A 98 -31.89 10.94 17.08
C GLY A 98 -30.42 11.30 16.82
N PRO A 99 -30.15 12.41 16.10
CA PRO A 99 -28.79 12.90 15.86
C PRO A 99 -28.05 13.20 17.17
N ALA A 100 -26.78 12.77 17.27
CA ALA A 100 -26.01 12.88 18.50
C ALA A 100 -25.73 14.32 18.93
N VAL A 101 -25.67 15.26 17.98
CA VAL A 101 -25.49 16.70 18.25
C VAL A 101 -26.68 17.31 18.99
N ASP A 102 -27.86 16.69 18.91
CA ASP A 102 -29.08 17.13 19.60
C ASP A 102 -29.26 16.42 20.95
N GLY A 103 -28.44 15.41 21.25
CA GLY A 103 -28.46 14.69 22.52
C GLY A 103 -27.83 15.47 23.66
N GLN A 104 -28.34 15.29 24.87
CA GLN A 104 -27.74 15.82 26.09
C GLN A 104 -26.90 14.76 26.80
N PHE A 105 -25.75 15.20 27.34
CA PHE A 105 -24.81 14.40 28.14
C PHE A 105 -24.56 15.06 29.50
N ASN A 106 -24.14 14.28 30.49
CA ASN A 106 -23.88 14.79 31.83
C ASN A 106 -22.56 14.25 32.39
N ALA A 107 -21.53 15.12 32.38
CA ALA A 107 -20.22 14.86 32.98
C ALA A 107 -19.54 13.61 32.39
N MET A 108 -19.31 13.62 31.07
CA MET A 108 -18.65 12.53 30.35
C MET A 108 -17.20 12.37 30.80
N HIS A 109 -16.83 11.19 31.29
CA HIS A 109 -15.48 10.96 31.80
C HIS A 109 -14.53 10.32 30.78
N ASP A 110 -15.04 9.50 29.88
CA ASP A 110 -14.21 8.73 28.95
C ASP A 110 -14.97 8.45 27.64
N LEU A 111 -14.23 8.17 26.58
CA LEU A 111 -14.78 7.64 25.34
C LEU A 111 -13.80 6.70 24.63
N VAL A 112 -14.34 5.72 23.88
CA VAL A 112 -13.56 4.77 23.08
C VAL A 112 -14.23 4.52 21.73
N LEU A 113 -13.44 4.07 20.75
CA LEU A 113 -13.92 3.75 19.40
C LEU A 113 -13.93 2.23 19.17
N ASP A 114 -14.95 1.73 18.47
CA ASP A 114 -14.91 0.39 17.86
C ASP A 114 -14.28 0.40 16.45
N ARG A 115 -14.19 -0.76 15.80
CA ARG A 115 -13.56 -0.92 14.48
C ARG A 115 -14.29 -0.16 13.37
N GLU A 116 -15.59 0.05 13.53
CA GLU A 116 -16.44 0.81 12.62
C GLU A 116 -16.43 2.32 12.93
N ARG A 117 -15.61 2.74 13.91
CA ARG A 117 -15.47 4.12 14.43
C ARG A 117 -16.67 4.65 15.20
N ASN A 118 -17.55 3.78 15.70
CA ASN A 118 -18.61 4.21 16.59
C ASN A 118 -18.02 4.68 17.92
N ILE A 119 -18.56 5.75 18.48
CA ILE A 119 -18.03 6.38 19.70
C ILE A 119 -18.85 5.89 20.90
N TYR A 120 -18.22 5.15 21.81
CA TYR A 120 -18.82 4.75 23.08
C TYR A 120 -18.37 5.71 24.16
N ILE A 121 -19.32 6.28 24.88
CA ILE A 121 -19.13 7.43 25.77
C ILE A 121 -19.57 7.03 27.17
N ALA A 122 -18.70 7.21 28.14
CA ALA A 122 -19.03 7.10 29.55
C ALA A 122 -19.78 8.36 29.99
N ASP A 123 -21.11 8.34 29.87
CA ASP A 123 -22.01 9.41 30.28
C ASP A 123 -22.27 9.33 31.80
N SER A 124 -21.22 9.63 32.56
CA SER A 124 -21.02 9.13 33.92
C SER A 124 -22.08 9.56 34.91
N SER A 125 -22.53 10.81 34.86
CA SER A 125 -23.56 11.31 35.80
C SER A 125 -24.98 10.96 35.37
N ASN A 126 -25.16 10.56 34.11
CA ASN A 126 -26.37 9.89 33.65
C ASN A 126 -26.34 8.39 33.90
N LEU A 127 -25.26 7.85 34.45
CA LEU A 127 -25.10 6.43 34.82
C LEU A 127 -25.31 5.50 33.62
N ARG A 128 -24.77 5.90 32.46
CA ARG A 128 -24.95 5.23 31.17
C ARG A 128 -23.65 5.14 30.37
N VAL A 129 -23.62 4.20 29.44
CA VAL A 129 -22.75 4.22 28.28
C VAL A 129 -23.59 4.46 27.05
N ARG A 130 -23.24 5.52 26.34
CA ARG A 130 -23.94 5.98 25.13
C ARG A 130 -23.09 5.66 23.90
N LYS A 131 -23.72 5.39 22.77
CA LYS A 131 -23.06 5.12 21.49
C LYS A 131 -23.50 6.14 20.45
N ILE A 132 -22.54 6.80 19.81
CA ILE A 132 -22.75 7.54 18.56
C ILE A 132 -22.36 6.61 17.41
N GLU A 133 -23.31 6.27 16.55
CA GLU A 133 -23.04 5.48 15.35
C GLU A 133 -22.34 6.35 14.29
N ALA A 134 -21.17 5.92 13.84
CA ALA A 134 -20.31 6.73 12.98
C ALA A 134 -20.94 7.04 11.61
N LYS A 135 -21.70 6.09 11.05
CA LYS A 135 -22.26 6.19 9.70
C LYS A 135 -23.49 7.11 9.65
N THR A 136 -24.29 7.11 10.70
CA THR A 136 -25.59 7.78 10.74
C THR A 136 -25.59 9.02 11.65
N GLY A 137 -24.62 9.12 12.56
CA GLY A 137 -24.60 10.12 13.62
C GLY A 137 -25.66 9.90 14.69
N ILE A 138 -26.30 8.74 14.75
CA ILE A 138 -27.40 8.46 15.69
C ILE A 138 -26.86 8.12 17.08
N LEU A 139 -27.48 8.69 18.12
CA LEU A 139 -27.18 8.44 19.52
C LEU A 139 -28.08 7.33 20.09
N SER A 140 -27.52 6.45 20.92
CA SER A 140 -28.26 5.40 21.62
C SER A 140 -27.63 5.05 22.97
N THR A 141 -28.37 4.41 23.88
CA THR A 141 -27.84 3.84 25.12
C THR A 141 -27.54 2.35 24.93
N VAL A 142 -26.30 1.92 25.24
CA VAL A 142 -25.86 0.52 25.13
C VAL A 142 -25.68 -0.15 26.49
N ALA A 143 -25.49 0.63 27.56
CA ALA A 143 -25.50 0.13 28.93
C ALA A 143 -25.99 1.19 29.91
N GLY A 144 -26.69 0.77 30.98
CA GLY A 144 -27.15 1.66 32.03
C GLY A 144 -28.60 2.14 31.87
N ASN A 145 -29.38 2.04 32.94
CA ASN A 145 -30.77 2.48 32.99
C ASN A 145 -30.97 3.85 33.67
N GLY A 146 -29.89 4.47 34.18
CA GLY A 146 -29.93 5.74 34.91
C GLY A 146 -30.12 5.61 36.43
N GLU A 147 -30.26 4.39 36.96
CA GLU A 147 -30.24 4.15 38.39
C GLU A 147 -28.82 3.83 38.88
N LYS A 148 -28.49 4.35 40.07
CA LYS A 148 -27.18 4.13 40.69
C LYS A 148 -27.11 2.72 41.28
N GLY A 149 -26.17 1.90 40.81
CA GLY A 149 -25.92 0.60 41.41
C GLY A 149 -25.15 -0.38 40.53
N VAL A 150 -25.11 -1.64 40.96
CA VAL A 150 -24.46 -2.75 40.25
C VAL A 150 -25.46 -3.92 40.21
N ARG A 151 -26.54 -3.77 39.44
CA ARG A 151 -27.59 -4.80 39.25
C ARG A 151 -27.71 -5.17 37.78
N GLY A 152 -28.37 -6.31 37.50
CA GLY A 152 -28.68 -6.76 36.14
C GLY A 152 -27.63 -7.67 35.50
N ASP A 153 -26.73 -8.27 36.28
CA ASP A 153 -25.74 -9.22 35.74
C ASP A 153 -26.42 -10.41 35.05
N GLY A 154 -25.92 -10.77 33.86
CA GLY A 154 -26.49 -11.78 32.98
C GLY A 154 -27.69 -11.31 32.14
N GLY A 155 -28.14 -10.06 32.30
CA GLY A 155 -29.24 -9.45 31.54
C GLY A 155 -28.79 -8.41 30.51
N PRO A 156 -29.73 -7.78 29.78
CA PRO A 156 -29.42 -6.74 28.79
C PRO A 156 -28.73 -5.52 29.41
N GLY A 157 -27.66 -5.04 28.77
CA GLY A 157 -26.85 -3.93 29.24
C GLY A 157 -27.65 -2.65 29.47
N ALA A 158 -28.57 -2.32 28.56
CA ALA A 158 -29.39 -1.12 28.63
C ALA A 158 -30.36 -1.09 29.83
N GLU A 159 -30.66 -2.25 30.44
CA GLU A 159 -31.56 -2.36 31.60
C GLU A 159 -30.82 -2.41 32.95
N ALA A 160 -29.51 -2.66 32.93
CA ALA A 160 -28.69 -2.75 34.13
C ALA A 160 -28.47 -1.39 34.79
N SER A 161 -28.30 -1.38 36.12
CA SER A 161 -27.85 -0.17 36.83
C SER A 161 -26.33 -0.08 36.83
N LEU A 162 -25.82 1.15 36.76
CA LEU A 162 -24.39 1.47 36.77
C LEU A 162 -24.12 2.48 37.90
N ASP A 163 -22.93 2.41 38.50
CA ASP A 163 -22.52 3.32 39.58
C ASP A 163 -21.40 4.27 39.12
N GLY A 164 -21.74 5.06 38.09
CA GLY A 164 -20.88 6.02 37.41
C GLY A 164 -19.74 5.37 36.65
N VAL A 165 -19.74 5.47 35.32
CA VAL A 165 -18.67 4.92 34.47
C VAL A 165 -17.56 5.95 34.34
N ALA A 166 -16.35 5.61 34.78
CA ALA A 166 -15.19 6.49 34.81
C ALA A 166 -14.22 6.23 33.66
N SER A 167 -14.17 4.98 33.17
CA SER A 167 -13.25 4.56 32.13
C SER A 167 -13.85 3.43 31.29
N LEU A 168 -13.56 3.43 30.00
CA LEU A 168 -14.00 2.45 29.02
C LEU A 168 -12.79 1.83 28.34
N PHE A 169 -12.83 0.52 28.10
CA PHE A 169 -11.76 -0.13 27.33
C PHE A 169 -12.27 -1.39 26.62
N PHE A 170 -12.01 -1.51 25.32
CA PHE A 170 -12.34 -2.72 24.59
C PHE A 170 -11.35 -3.86 24.89
N ALA A 171 -11.84 -5.10 24.92
CA ALA A 171 -10.96 -6.25 24.76
C ALA A 171 -10.23 -6.17 23.40
N PRO A 172 -9.03 -6.75 23.24
CA PRO A 172 -8.27 -6.69 21.99
C PRO A 172 -9.03 -7.20 20.75
N ASP A 173 -9.96 -8.13 20.94
CA ASP A 173 -10.81 -8.70 19.89
C ASP A 173 -12.11 -7.91 19.65
N TYR A 174 -12.35 -6.82 20.41
CA TYR A 174 -13.55 -5.98 20.41
C TYR A 174 -14.84 -6.72 20.77
N THR A 175 -14.77 -7.96 21.26
CA THR A 175 -15.96 -8.74 21.62
C THR A 175 -16.58 -8.27 22.93
N LYS A 176 -15.80 -7.58 23.77
CA LYS A 176 -16.21 -7.09 25.10
C LYS A 176 -15.78 -5.65 25.31
N LEU A 177 -16.63 -4.88 25.99
CA LEU A 177 -16.32 -3.54 26.50
C LEU A 177 -16.28 -3.58 28.03
N TYR A 178 -15.12 -3.28 28.60
CA TYR A 178 -14.94 -3.15 30.04
C TYR A 178 -15.25 -1.74 30.52
N LEU A 179 -15.86 -1.67 31.69
CA LEU A 179 -16.45 -0.47 32.27
C LEU A 179 -15.88 -0.30 33.69
N GLY A 180 -14.93 0.61 33.87
CA GLY A 180 -14.42 0.99 35.19
C GLY A 180 -15.37 1.97 35.87
N GLY A 181 -15.80 1.69 37.10
CA GLY A 181 -16.77 2.51 37.82
C GLY A 181 -16.26 3.20 39.10
N PHE A 182 -17.01 4.18 39.62
CA PHE A 182 -16.64 4.89 40.86
C PHE A 182 -16.82 4.06 42.14
N SER A 183 -17.62 3.00 42.08
CA SER A 183 -17.89 2.07 43.20
C SER A 183 -16.79 1.03 43.41
N GLY A 184 -15.77 1.01 42.54
CA GLY A 184 -14.70 0.01 42.61
C GLY A 184 -15.12 -1.37 42.07
N VAL A 185 -16.06 -1.40 41.13
CA VAL A 185 -16.42 -2.61 40.38
C VAL A 185 -16.12 -2.39 38.90
N VAL A 186 -15.59 -3.41 38.23
CA VAL A 186 -15.44 -3.43 36.78
C VAL A 186 -16.59 -4.24 36.19
N ARG A 187 -17.41 -3.62 35.33
CA ARG A 187 -18.44 -4.31 34.55
C ARG A 187 -17.89 -4.67 33.18
N VAL A 188 -18.51 -5.65 32.54
CA VAL A 188 -18.17 -6.06 31.17
C VAL A 188 -19.45 -6.24 30.37
N LEU A 189 -19.50 -5.61 29.20
CA LEU A 189 -20.57 -5.72 28.22
C LEU A 189 -20.09 -6.60 27.06
N ASP A 190 -20.80 -7.68 26.77
CA ASP A 190 -20.59 -8.47 25.56
C ASP A 190 -21.19 -7.73 24.36
N MET A 191 -20.35 -7.39 23.38
CA MET A 191 -20.72 -6.49 22.28
C MET A 191 -21.63 -7.16 21.26
N LYS A 192 -21.70 -8.49 21.25
CA LYS A 192 -22.55 -9.26 20.32
C LYS A 192 -23.94 -9.50 20.89
N SER A 193 -24.01 -9.95 22.13
CA SER A 193 -25.26 -10.30 22.79
C SER A 193 -25.90 -9.12 23.53
N GLY A 194 -25.12 -8.06 23.82
CA GLY A 194 -25.57 -6.93 24.63
C GLY A 194 -25.73 -7.27 26.11
N VAL A 195 -25.26 -8.43 26.56
CA VAL A 195 -25.35 -8.88 27.96
C VAL A 195 -24.26 -8.22 28.79
N ILE A 196 -24.62 -7.73 29.98
CA ILE A 196 -23.67 -7.15 30.95
C ILE A 196 -23.48 -8.05 32.16
N ASP A 197 -22.25 -8.11 32.67
CA ASP A 197 -21.88 -8.87 33.87
C ASP A 197 -20.81 -8.12 34.70
N THR A 198 -20.49 -8.65 35.88
CA THR A 198 -19.45 -8.15 36.77
C THR A 198 -18.18 -9.00 36.68
N VAL A 199 -17.02 -8.35 36.51
CA VAL A 199 -15.72 -9.03 36.52
C VAL A 199 -15.38 -9.46 37.95
N LYS A 200 -15.38 -10.77 38.21
CA LYS A 200 -15.18 -11.34 39.55
C LYS A 200 -13.74 -11.21 40.03
N GLY A 201 -13.56 -11.03 41.34
CA GLY A 201 -12.27 -11.13 42.02
C GLY A 201 -11.41 -9.87 42.01
N LEU A 202 -11.71 -8.87 41.17
CA LEU A 202 -10.89 -7.66 41.02
C LEU A 202 -11.31 -6.56 42.00
N PRO A 203 -10.53 -6.24 43.05
CA PRO A 203 -10.84 -5.13 43.95
C PRO A 203 -10.63 -3.80 43.23
N GLY A 204 -11.61 -2.92 43.37
CA GLY A 204 -11.79 -1.72 42.56
C GLY A 204 -10.65 -0.74 42.36
N GLY A 205 -10.69 -0.10 41.19
CA GLY A 205 -9.97 1.12 40.84
C GLY A 205 -10.79 1.94 39.85
N ARG A 206 -10.62 3.26 39.87
CA ARG A 206 -11.37 4.22 39.03
C ARG A 206 -10.99 4.11 37.56
N SER A 207 -9.76 3.68 37.26
CA SER A 207 -9.25 3.57 35.91
C SER A 207 -8.79 2.15 35.62
N ILE A 208 -9.13 1.70 34.41
CA ILE A 208 -8.73 0.42 33.87
C ILE A 208 -7.98 0.63 32.55
N ALA A 209 -7.16 -0.33 32.17
CA ALA A 209 -6.67 -0.47 30.81
C ALA A 209 -6.50 -1.97 30.51
N VAL A 210 -6.67 -2.38 29.25
CA VAL A 210 -6.51 -3.78 28.83
C VAL A 210 -5.37 -3.89 27.82
N ASP A 211 -4.41 -4.77 28.07
CA ASP A 211 -3.30 -5.00 27.14
C ASP A 211 -3.68 -5.96 26.01
N SER A 212 -2.81 -6.10 25.01
CA SER A 212 -3.04 -7.00 23.86
C SER A 212 -3.24 -8.48 24.21
N LYS A 213 -2.83 -8.91 25.41
CA LYS A 213 -2.98 -10.28 25.91
C LYS A 213 -4.29 -10.48 26.70
N GLY A 214 -5.07 -9.41 26.86
CA GLY A 214 -6.31 -9.42 27.63
C GLY A 214 -6.10 -9.30 29.13
N ASN A 215 -4.92 -8.90 29.61
CA ASN A 215 -4.72 -8.57 31.01
C ASN A 215 -5.38 -7.23 31.34
N ILE A 216 -6.05 -7.14 32.49
CA ILE A 216 -6.73 -5.92 32.94
C ILE A 216 -5.89 -5.27 34.03
N TYR A 217 -5.41 -4.06 33.76
CA TYR A 217 -4.65 -3.24 34.70
C TYR A 217 -5.60 -2.30 35.41
N VAL A 218 -5.44 -2.19 36.73
CA VAL A 218 -6.30 -1.38 37.59
C VAL A 218 -5.45 -0.52 38.50
N ALA A 219 -5.67 0.79 38.44
CA ALA A 219 -5.09 1.74 39.38
C ALA A 219 -6.15 2.25 40.34
N GLY A 220 -5.85 2.15 41.64
CA GLY A 220 -6.75 2.59 42.71
C GLY A 220 -6.01 2.79 44.04
N GLY A 221 -6.18 3.96 44.64
CA GLY A 221 -5.54 4.32 45.91
C GLY A 221 -4.01 4.37 45.81
N SER A 222 -3.32 3.40 46.42
CA SER A 222 -1.84 3.35 46.52
C SER A 222 -1.21 2.22 45.70
N THR A 223 -1.98 1.52 44.87
CA THR A 223 -1.51 0.33 44.13
C THR A 223 -1.89 0.30 42.66
N LEU A 224 -0.98 -0.26 41.83
CA LEU A 224 -1.25 -0.72 40.47
C LEU A 224 -1.33 -2.25 40.48
N ARG A 225 -2.43 -2.81 39.97
CA ARG A 225 -2.68 -4.26 39.93
C ARG A 225 -2.91 -4.73 38.50
N ILE A 226 -2.63 -6.01 38.25
CA ILE A 226 -2.95 -6.70 37.00
C ILE A 226 -3.83 -7.92 37.31
N LEU A 227 -4.92 -8.08 36.56
CA LEU A 227 -5.72 -9.29 36.48
C LEU A 227 -5.39 -10.00 35.17
N ARG A 228 -4.93 -11.24 35.27
CA ARG A 228 -4.63 -12.07 34.11
C ARG A 228 -5.89 -12.79 33.60
N PRO A 229 -5.94 -13.22 32.33
CA PRO A 229 -7.06 -14.00 31.77
C PRO A 229 -7.38 -15.28 32.55
N ASP A 230 -6.41 -15.87 33.25
CA ASP A 230 -6.58 -17.06 34.09
C ASP A 230 -7.24 -16.76 35.46
N GLY A 231 -7.53 -15.49 35.77
CA GLY A 231 -8.12 -15.05 37.03
C GLY A 231 -7.10 -14.65 38.10
N THR A 232 -5.79 -14.76 37.83
CA THR A 232 -4.74 -14.42 38.79
C THR A 232 -4.61 -12.90 38.94
N ILE A 233 -4.51 -12.42 40.19
CA ILE A 233 -4.28 -10.99 40.51
C ILE A 233 -2.91 -10.79 41.12
N GLU A 234 -2.14 -9.85 40.56
CA GLU A 234 -0.82 -9.45 41.06
C GLU A 234 -0.77 -7.94 41.33
N VAL A 235 -0.09 -7.54 42.42
CA VAL A 235 0.20 -6.13 42.72
C VAL A 235 1.55 -5.78 42.09
N LEU A 236 1.53 -4.95 41.05
CA LEU A 236 2.71 -4.51 40.31
C LEU A 236 3.47 -3.39 41.04
N VAL A 237 2.73 -2.45 41.65
CA VAL A 237 3.29 -1.34 42.41
C VAL A 237 2.48 -1.15 43.69
N ASP A 238 3.15 -0.96 44.82
CA ASP A 238 2.56 -0.60 46.11
C ASP A 238 3.32 0.58 46.71
N LYS A 239 2.73 1.78 46.60
CA LYS A 239 3.31 3.03 47.08
C LYS A 239 3.64 2.99 48.58
N LYS A 240 2.91 2.20 49.39
CA LYS A 240 3.19 2.10 50.84
C LYS A 240 4.50 1.38 51.15
N LYS A 241 5.07 0.67 50.17
CA LYS A 241 6.33 -0.08 50.29
C LYS A 241 7.50 0.61 49.57
N ALA A 242 7.27 1.75 48.93
CA ALA A 242 8.29 2.46 48.18
C ALA A 242 9.36 3.09 49.08
N GLN A 243 10.60 3.17 48.59
CA GLN A 243 11.68 3.82 49.32
C GLN A 243 11.54 5.36 49.27
N PRO A 244 12.07 6.10 50.25
CA PRO A 244 12.09 7.56 50.20
C PRO A 244 12.75 8.08 48.92
N GLY A 245 12.04 8.92 48.15
CA GLY A 245 12.53 9.49 46.89
C GLY A 245 12.26 8.65 45.64
N GLU A 246 11.69 7.45 45.78
CA GLU A 246 11.26 6.62 44.65
C GLU A 246 10.01 7.22 43.97
N VAL A 247 10.02 7.30 42.64
CA VAL A 247 8.83 7.71 41.87
C VAL A 247 7.82 6.57 41.93
N THR A 248 6.61 6.86 42.42
CA THR A 248 5.51 5.89 42.51
C THR A 248 4.30 6.35 41.72
N ILE A 249 3.27 5.51 41.64
CA ILE A 249 1.94 5.95 41.20
C ILE A 249 1.42 7.11 42.07
N GLY A 250 0.49 7.90 41.52
CA GLY A 250 -0.15 9.03 42.18
C GLY A 250 -1.20 8.67 43.22
N ASP A 251 -1.54 9.61 44.10
CA ASP A 251 -2.62 9.45 45.10
C ASP A 251 -4.02 9.54 44.48
N ASN A 252 -4.13 9.94 43.21
CA ASN A 252 -5.39 10.09 42.50
C ASN A 252 -5.21 9.84 40.99
N THR A 253 -4.88 8.59 40.63
CA THR A 253 -4.79 8.17 39.23
C THR A 253 -6.16 8.26 38.54
N LYS A 254 -6.22 9.00 37.43
CA LYS A 254 -7.46 9.24 36.69
C LYS A 254 -7.62 8.39 35.45
N HIS A 255 -6.52 8.08 34.77
CA HIS A 255 -6.51 7.29 33.54
C HIS A 255 -5.24 6.45 33.42
N LEU A 256 -5.37 5.34 32.73
CA LEU A 256 -4.31 4.41 32.36
C LEU A 256 -4.31 4.24 30.85
N GLY A 257 -3.14 4.24 30.23
CA GLY A 257 -2.98 3.94 28.80
C GLY A 257 -1.74 3.07 28.58
N PHE A 258 -1.63 2.46 27.41
CA PHE A 258 -0.45 1.66 27.03
C PHE A 258 0.32 2.32 25.91
N ASP A 259 1.65 2.27 25.96
CA ASP A 259 2.46 2.44 24.76
C ASP A 259 2.52 1.15 23.91
N ALA A 260 3.22 1.23 22.77
CA ALA A 260 3.40 0.09 21.88
C ALA A 260 4.16 -1.09 22.52
N ASP A 261 4.95 -0.81 23.57
CA ASP A 261 5.73 -1.80 24.32
C ASP A 261 4.94 -2.35 25.53
N GLU A 262 3.64 -2.05 25.63
CA GLU A 262 2.75 -2.46 26.73
C GLU A 262 3.16 -1.90 28.10
N ASN A 263 3.89 -0.78 28.13
CA ASN A 263 4.13 -0.03 29.35
C ASN A 263 2.93 0.82 29.71
N VAL A 264 2.66 0.95 31.02
CA VAL A 264 1.44 1.61 31.50
C VAL A 264 1.72 3.09 31.77
N PHE A 265 1.17 3.98 30.96
CA PHE A 265 1.08 5.41 31.28
C PHE A 265 0.01 5.67 32.34
N ILE A 266 0.29 6.63 33.22
CA ILE A 266 -0.50 6.93 34.41
C ILE A 266 -0.71 8.45 34.47
N ALA A 267 -1.96 8.89 34.40
CA ALA A 267 -2.35 10.28 34.65
C ALA A 267 -2.52 10.52 36.15
N ASP A 268 -1.60 11.28 36.75
CA ASP A 268 -1.61 11.64 38.17
C ASP A 268 -2.19 13.05 38.37
N ASP A 269 -3.51 13.14 38.61
CA ASP A 269 -4.23 14.42 38.72
C ASP A 269 -3.73 15.29 39.87
N PHE A 270 -3.45 14.70 41.04
CA PHE A 270 -2.96 15.46 42.20
C PHE A 270 -1.46 15.69 42.18
N GLY A 271 -0.69 14.78 41.56
CA GLY A 271 0.73 14.97 41.34
C GLY A 271 1.07 15.87 40.16
N HIS A 272 0.07 16.37 39.41
CA HIS A 272 0.24 17.26 38.26
C HIS A 272 1.27 16.74 37.25
N ALA A 273 1.24 15.43 37.01
CA ALA A 273 2.29 14.73 36.29
C ALA A 273 1.76 13.52 35.50
N ILE A 274 2.49 13.15 34.46
CA ILE A 274 2.35 11.89 33.75
C ILE A 274 3.52 10.99 34.12
N LYS A 275 3.19 9.74 34.48
CA LYS A 275 4.16 8.72 34.87
C LYS A 275 4.01 7.49 33.97
N LYS A 276 5.03 6.63 33.96
CA LYS A 276 5.02 5.38 33.20
C LYS A 276 5.53 4.24 34.07
N TYR A 277 4.76 3.18 34.22
CA TYR A 277 5.25 1.92 34.74
C TYR A 277 5.89 1.13 33.59
N VAL A 278 7.21 0.99 33.64
CA VAL A 278 8.00 0.24 32.66
C VAL A 278 7.95 -1.24 33.05
N VAL A 279 7.26 -2.04 32.24
CA VAL A 279 6.96 -3.44 32.59
C VAL A 279 8.23 -4.28 32.71
N ALA A 280 9.17 -4.10 31.77
CA ALA A 280 10.44 -4.83 31.76
C ALA A 280 11.31 -4.56 33.00
N GLU A 281 11.29 -3.32 33.48
CA GLU A 281 12.10 -2.87 34.62
C GLU A 281 11.38 -3.00 35.97
N LYS A 282 10.05 -3.21 35.94
CA LYS A 282 9.16 -3.20 37.11
C LYS A 282 9.30 -1.92 37.95
N LYS A 283 9.41 -0.77 37.29
CA LYS A 283 9.62 0.54 37.93
C LYS A 283 8.70 1.61 37.34
N VAL A 284 8.40 2.62 38.15
CA VAL A 284 7.67 3.81 37.68
C VAL A 284 8.66 4.96 37.45
N ILE A 285 8.54 5.62 36.29
CA ILE A 285 9.33 6.80 35.93
C ILE A 285 8.42 8.00 35.67
N LEU A 286 8.95 9.21 35.85
CA LEU A 286 8.28 10.47 35.50
C LEU A 286 8.48 10.76 34.02
N ILE A 287 7.39 11.13 33.32
CA ILE A 287 7.40 11.38 31.87
C ILE A 287 7.17 12.86 31.56
N ALA A 288 6.21 13.49 32.23
CA ALA A 288 5.92 14.91 32.04
C ALA A 288 5.35 15.53 33.32
N GLY A 289 5.54 16.83 33.50
CA GLY A 289 5.02 17.56 34.66
C GLY A 289 6.07 17.82 35.73
N THR A 290 6.19 19.08 36.18
CA THR A 290 7.05 19.47 37.31
C THR A 290 6.46 19.12 38.68
N GLY A 291 5.16 18.79 38.73
CA GLY A 291 4.38 18.67 39.96
C GLY A 291 3.78 19.99 40.46
N GLU A 292 4.11 21.12 39.83
CA GLU A 292 3.49 22.41 40.11
C GLU A 292 2.35 22.72 39.13
N ARG A 293 1.29 23.37 39.63
CA ARG A 293 0.18 23.83 38.80
C ARG A 293 0.56 25.06 37.98
N GLY A 294 0.23 25.05 36.70
CA GLY A 294 0.44 26.19 35.81
C GLY A 294 0.36 25.78 34.35
N THR A 295 0.66 26.71 33.44
CA THR A 295 0.60 26.49 31.98
C THR A 295 1.97 26.55 31.29
N ALA A 296 3.03 26.87 32.04
CA ALA A 296 4.37 27.10 31.51
C ALA A 296 5.04 25.82 30.95
N GLY A 297 6.05 26.00 30.10
CA GLY A 297 6.91 24.91 29.60
C GLY A 297 6.35 24.10 28.43
N VAL A 298 5.14 24.41 27.93
CA VAL A 298 4.63 23.87 26.66
C VAL A 298 5.43 24.46 25.49
N GLY A 299 5.80 23.61 24.53
CA GLY A 299 6.77 23.91 23.47
C GLY A 299 8.23 23.62 23.87
N GLY A 300 8.46 23.00 25.03
CA GLY A 300 9.78 22.60 25.49
C GLY A 300 9.77 21.24 26.22
N PRO A 301 10.85 20.90 26.95
CA PRO A 301 11.00 19.58 27.55
C PRO A 301 9.84 19.16 28.47
N PRO A 302 9.33 17.93 28.37
CA PRO A 302 8.17 17.45 29.12
C PRO A 302 8.30 17.59 30.65
N LEU A 303 9.52 17.40 31.16
CA LEU A 303 9.82 17.46 32.58
C LEU A 303 9.80 18.88 33.16
N VAL A 304 9.82 19.92 32.32
CA VAL A 304 9.71 21.32 32.77
C VAL A 304 8.32 21.91 32.54
N ALA A 305 7.41 21.14 31.93
CA ALA A 305 6.03 21.56 31.72
C ALA A 305 5.26 21.58 33.05
N GLN A 306 4.55 22.67 33.32
CA GLN A 306 3.55 22.72 34.38
C GLN A 306 2.22 22.20 33.82
N LEU A 307 1.65 21.19 34.48
CA LEU A 307 0.33 20.62 34.18
C LEU A 307 -0.63 20.99 35.32
N ASP A 308 -1.93 21.01 35.07
CA ASP A 308 -2.94 21.21 36.11
C ASP A 308 -4.07 20.18 35.96
N GLY A 309 -4.01 19.19 36.84
CA GLY A 309 -4.95 18.08 36.92
C GLY A 309 -5.07 17.27 35.63
N PRO A 310 -4.00 16.60 35.16
CA PRO A 310 -4.08 15.76 33.99
C PRO A 310 -5.04 14.59 34.24
N HIS A 311 -6.13 14.50 33.47
CA HIS A 311 -7.16 13.48 33.67
C HIS A 311 -7.03 12.31 32.69
N GLY A 312 -6.53 12.55 31.47
CA GLY A 312 -6.47 11.58 30.39
C GLY A 312 -5.05 11.38 29.84
N VAL A 313 -4.68 10.12 29.60
CA VAL A 313 -3.42 9.73 28.91
C VAL A 313 -3.75 8.71 27.83
N TYR A 314 -3.56 9.11 26.58
CA TYR A 314 -3.96 8.29 25.43
C TYR A 314 -2.81 8.21 24.47
N PHE A 315 -2.36 6.99 24.24
CA PHE A 315 -1.32 6.74 23.27
C PHE A 315 -1.96 6.40 21.94
N HIS A 316 -1.42 6.96 20.86
CA HIS A 316 -1.78 6.62 19.50
C HIS A 316 -0.68 5.71 18.93
N PRO A 317 -0.87 4.39 18.90
CA PRO A 317 0.15 3.46 18.45
C PRO A 317 0.70 3.76 17.05
N PRO A 318 -0.12 4.12 16.03
CA PRO A 318 0.38 4.40 14.69
C PRO A 318 1.42 5.52 14.64
N THR A 319 1.30 6.55 15.47
CA THR A 319 2.23 7.71 15.45
C THR A 319 3.20 7.71 16.63
N ASN A 320 3.15 6.69 17.49
CA ASN A 320 3.90 6.62 18.74
C ASN A 320 3.74 7.91 19.60
N THR A 321 2.55 8.51 19.56
CA THR A 321 2.31 9.81 20.18
C THR A 321 1.48 9.65 21.45
N LEU A 322 1.94 10.22 22.56
CA LEU A 322 1.17 10.30 23.79
C LEU A 322 0.42 11.62 23.86
N TYR A 323 -0.91 11.55 23.94
CA TYR A 323 -1.80 12.68 24.17
C TYR A 323 -2.16 12.78 25.65
N ILE A 324 -2.12 14.01 26.17
CA ILE A 324 -2.33 14.34 27.57
C ILE A 324 -3.49 15.33 27.65
N GLY A 325 -4.56 14.93 28.34
CA GLY A 325 -5.64 15.83 28.72
C GLY A 325 -5.22 16.63 29.93
N ASP A 326 -4.70 17.84 29.72
CA ASP A 326 -4.31 18.77 30.77
C ASP A 326 -5.54 19.56 31.23
N SER A 327 -6.41 18.87 31.95
CA SER A 327 -7.84 19.13 31.94
C SER A 327 -8.24 20.44 32.60
N ARG A 328 -7.56 20.88 33.67
CA ARG A 328 -7.90 22.16 34.34
C ARG A 328 -7.27 23.37 33.64
N ASN A 329 -6.18 23.14 32.91
CA ASN A 329 -5.65 24.09 31.94
C ASN A 329 -6.46 24.13 30.63
N LYS A 330 -7.51 23.32 30.52
CA LYS A 330 -8.47 23.33 29.41
C LYS A 330 -7.80 23.11 28.06
N ARG A 331 -6.83 22.19 28.00
CA ARG A 331 -6.07 21.91 26.80
C ARG A 331 -5.71 20.44 26.65
N VAL A 332 -5.52 20.02 25.41
CA VAL A 332 -4.92 18.74 25.05
C VAL A 332 -3.52 19.01 24.54
N LEU A 333 -2.57 18.25 25.08
CA LEU A 333 -1.17 18.31 24.72
C LEU A 333 -0.77 16.99 24.05
N LYS A 334 0.27 17.02 23.22
CA LYS A 334 0.93 15.82 22.72
C LYS A 334 2.41 15.85 23.11
N LEU A 335 2.90 14.74 23.63
CA LEU A 335 4.32 14.50 23.82
C LEU A 335 4.90 14.04 22.48
N VAL A 336 5.78 14.87 21.93
CA VAL A 336 6.64 14.53 20.81
C VAL A 336 7.98 14.13 21.41
N THR A 337 8.22 12.84 21.52
CA THR A 337 9.57 12.37 21.85
C THR A 337 10.44 12.40 20.59
N GLU A 338 11.77 12.34 20.70
CA GLU A 338 12.70 12.10 19.58
C GLU A 338 12.29 10.90 18.67
N LYS A 339 11.27 10.11 19.07
CA LYS A 339 10.65 9.00 18.33
C LYS A 339 9.21 9.24 17.84
N SER A 340 8.80 10.49 17.55
CA SER A 340 7.61 10.76 16.74
C SER A 340 8.00 11.23 15.33
N PRO A 341 7.31 10.75 14.29
CA PRO A 341 7.88 10.46 13.00
C PRO A 341 7.85 11.72 12.13
N THR A 342 8.89 12.53 12.20
CA THR A 342 9.37 13.09 10.95
C THR A 342 10.41 12.16 10.38
N SER A 343 11.28 11.55 11.19
CA SER A 343 12.30 10.61 10.71
C SER A 343 12.07 9.12 11.07
N PRO A 344 12.09 8.16 10.13
CA PRO A 344 12.24 6.74 10.35
C PRO A 344 13.58 6.50 11.04
N THR A 345 13.51 6.13 12.31
CA THR A 345 14.56 5.35 12.95
C THR A 345 14.22 3.88 12.76
N ALA A 346 15.26 3.05 12.66
CA ALA A 346 15.26 1.66 12.21
C ALA A 346 14.48 0.63 13.06
N ASN A 347 13.51 1.04 13.89
CA ASN A 347 12.82 0.16 14.85
C ASN A 347 11.30 0.34 14.98
N GLN A 348 10.62 1.06 14.08
CA GLN A 348 9.18 0.83 13.89
C GLN A 348 9.00 -0.39 12.97
N THR A 349 8.38 -1.44 13.48
CA THR A 349 8.16 -2.67 12.72
C THR A 349 7.24 -2.39 11.53
N VAL A 350 7.80 -2.49 10.32
CA VAL A 350 7.03 -2.53 9.07
C VAL A 350 5.87 -3.52 9.22
N VAL A 351 4.65 -3.07 8.97
CA VAL A 351 3.46 -3.93 9.06
C VAL A 351 3.26 -4.62 7.72
N PRO A 352 3.26 -5.98 7.68
CA PRO A 352 2.97 -6.77 6.48
C PRO A 352 1.76 -6.26 5.68
N LEU A 353 1.91 -6.12 4.37
CA LEU A 353 0.81 -5.88 3.43
C LEU A 353 -0.23 -7.00 3.50
N PHE A 354 0.25 -8.24 3.59
CA PHE A 354 -0.56 -9.43 3.60
C PHE A 354 -0.15 -10.36 4.75
N ASP A 355 -1.13 -10.85 5.48
CA ASP A 355 -0.98 -11.73 6.64
C ASP A 355 -2.14 -12.74 6.76
N LEU A 356 -2.14 -13.54 7.82
CA LEU A 356 -3.19 -14.51 8.11
C LEU A 356 -4.61 -13.92 8.24
N LYS A 357 -4.74 -12.60 8.44
CA LYS A 357 -6.03 -11.90 8.57
C LYS A 357 -6.49 -11.30 7.24
N THR A 358 -5.65 -11.32 6.21
CA THR A 358 -6.02 -10.82 4.88
C THR A 358 -7.18 -11.64 4.32
N GLU A 359 -8.25 -10.96 3.90
CA GLU A 359 -9.36 -11.60 3.21
C GLU A 359 -8.91 -11.95 1.79
N ARG A 360 -8.82 -13.24 1.49
CA ARG A 360 -8.25 -13.76 0.23
C ARG A 360 -9.34 -14.18 -0.73
N GLU A 361 -9.09 -13.96 -2.01
CA GLU A 361 -9.94 -14.51 -3.05
C GLU A 361 -9.87 -16.05 -3.06
N PRO A 362 -10.92 -16.75 -3.54
CA PRO A 362 -10.92 -18.21 -3.67
C PRO A 362 -9.72 -18.71 -4.49
N ALA A 363 -9.17 -19.86 -4.13
CA ALA A 363 -8.08 -20.47 -4.89
C ALA A 363 -8.54 -20.80 -6.33
N THR A 364 -7.66 -20.57 -7.31
CA THR A 364 -7.90 -20.95 -8.72
C THR A 364 -7.63 -22.43 -8.96
N VAL A 365 -6.90 -23.10 -8.05
CA VAL A 365 -6.68 -24.54 -8.09
C VAL A 365 -7.15 -25.15 -6.78
N VAL A 366 -8.02 -26.16 -6.86
CA VAL A 366 -8.56 -26.89 -5.72
C VAL A 366 -8.37 -28.38 -5.95
N GLU A 367 -7.67 -29.04 -5.03
CA GLU A 367 -7.60 -30.49 -5.00
C GLU A 367 -8.76 -31.07 -4.19
N THR A 368 -9.47 -32.02 -4.79
CA THR A 368 -10.54 -32.78 -4.14
C THR A 368 -10.16 -34.26 -4.07
N ALA A 369 -11.02 -35.08 -3.45
CA ALA A 369 -10.84 -36.53 -3.45
C ALA A 369 -10.90 -37.13 -4.88
N ASP A 370 -11.70 -36.53 -5.76
CA ASP A 370 -12.06 -37.11 -7.07
C ASP A 370 -11.41 -36.42 -8.27
N ALA A 371 -10.88 -35.19 -8.10
CA ALA A 371 -10.26 -34.42 -9.18
C ALA A 371 -9.31 -33.32 -8.67
N ILE A 372 -8.43 -32.86 -9.57
CA ILE A 372 -7.83 -31.52 -9.49
C ILE A 372 -8.73 -30.58 -10.31
N ILE A 373 -9.19 -29.49 -9.70
CA ILE A 373 -10.04 -28.48 -10.34
C ILE A 373 -9.20 -27.22 -10.56
N THR A 374 -9.10 -26.76 -11.81
CA THR A 374 -8.41 -25.52 -12.18
C THR A 374 -9.40 -24.55 -12.81
N GLN A 375 -9.47 -23.32 -12.31
CA GLN A 375 -10.34 -22.26 -12.83
C GLN A 375 -9.52 -21.15 -13.47
N ILE A 376 -9.79 -20.86 -14.74
CA ILE A 376 -9.16 -19.79 -15.50
C ILE A 376 -10.20 -18.97 -16.26
N GLY A 377 -9.92 -17.69 -16.46
CA GLY A 377 -10.64 -16.81 -17.36
C GLY A 377 -9.91 -16.66 -18.68
N ASP A 378 -10.66 -16.38 -19.74
CA ASP A 378 -10.14 -16.09 -21.08
C ASP A 378 -10.91 -14.93 -21.71
N ARG A 379 -10.38 -14.43 -22.83
CA ARG A 379 -10.99 -13.43 -23.69
C ARG A 379 -11.05 -13.92 -25.13
N VAL A 380 -12.00 -13.37 -25.88
CA VAL A 380 -12.02 -13.59 -27.32
C VAL A 380 -10.78 -13.04 -28.04
N ARG A 381 -10.34 -13.76 -29.07
CA ARG A 381 -9.20 -13.42 -29.94
C ARG A 381 -9.65 -13.08 -31.36
N GLY A 382 -8.87 -12.20 -31.98
CA GLY A 382 -9.07 -11.75 -33.37
C GLY A 382 -8.74 -12.82 -34.40
N ARG A 383 -7.67 -13.57 -34.13
CA ARG A 383 -6.96 -14.52 -34.99
C ARG A 383 -6.41 -15.68 -34.14
N HIS A 384 -5.81 -16.69 -34.77
CA HIS A 384 -5.15 -17.80 -34.06
C HIS A 384 -3.71 -17.44 -33.62
N ALA A 385 -3.21 -18.04 -32.55
CA ALA A 385 -1.90 -17.75 -31.93
C ALA A 385 -0.70 -17.89 -32.88
N ARG A 386 -0.82 -18.76 -33.87
CA ARG A 386 0.22 -19.10 -34.86
C ARG A 386 0.04 -18.40 -36.22
N GLU A 387 -0.91 -17.46 -36.35
CA GLU A 387 -1.24 -16.80 -37.61
C GLU A 387 -0.37 -15.55 -37.88
N ALA A 388 0.94 -15.75 -38.07
CA ALA A 388 1.94 -14.67 -38.14
C ALA A 388 1.71 -13.63 -39.24
N LYS A 389 1.06 -14.01 -40.35
CA LYS A 389 0.81 -13.12 -41.49
C LYS A 389 -0.01 -11.88 -41.14
N PHE A 390 -0.89 -11.97 -40.14
CA PHE A 390 -1.78 -10.86 -39.77
C PHE A 390 -1.29 -10.04 -38.59
N ARG A 391 -0.35 -10.55 -37.79
CA ARG A 391 0.19 -9.86 -36.61
C ARG A 391 -0.90 -9.24 -35.72
N ALA A 392 -1.92 -10.03 -35.36
CA ALA A 392 -3.14 -9.53 -34.71
C ALA A 392 -3.70 -10.46 -33.63
N TYR A 393 -2.94 -11.46 -33.16
CA TYR A 393 -3.42 -12.38 -32.12
C TYR A 393 -3.64 -11.68 -30.77
N ASP A 394 -2.68 -10.83 -30.38
CA ASP A 394 -2.70 -10.10 -29.12
C ASP A 394 -3.45 -8.77 -29.18
N GLU A 395 -3.96 -8.40 -30.35
CA GLU A 395 -4.86 -7.27 -30.52
C GLU A 395 -6.16 -7.46 -29.72
N TYR A 396 -6.76 -6.33 -29.34
CA TYR A 396 -8.06 -6.28 -28.70
C TYR A 396 -9.12 -5.89 -29.73
N ASN A 397 -10.11 -6.76 -29.90
CA ASN A 397 -11.25 -6.47 -30.77
C ASN A 397 -12.06 -5.29 -30.22
N THR A 398 -12.76 -4.55 -31.09
CA THR A 398 -13.72 -3.54 -30.61
C THR A 398 -14.76 -4.16 -29.68
N PHE A 399 -15.16 -3.40 -28.65
CA PHE A 399 -16.12 -3.82 -27.62
C PHE A 399 -15.67 -5.04 -26.79
N TYR A 400 -14.36 -5.26 -26.62
CA TYR A 400 -13.79 -6.44 -25.93
C TYR A 400 -14.30 -6.63 -24.48
N TRP A 401 -14.80 -5.58 -23.82
CA TRP A 401 -15.38 -5.66 -22.48
C TRP A 401 -16.87 -6.05 -22.48
N GLU A 402 -17.52 -6.12 -23.63
CA GLU A 402 -18.95 -6.41 -23.72
C GLU A 402 -19.14 -7.87 -24.09
N TYR A 403 -19.48 -8.68 -23.09
CA TYR A 403 -19.92 -10.06 -23.29
C TYR A 403 -18.87 -11.02 -23.90
N ARG A 404 -17.58 -10.67 -23.76
CA ARG A 404 -16.46 -11.29 -24.50
C ARG A 404 -15.38 -11.89 -23.62
N THR A 405 -15.70 -12.08 -22.36
CA THR A 405 -14.90 -12.85 -21.41
C THR A 405 -15.57 -14.19 -21.15
N ILE A 406 -14.74 -15.20 -20.90
CA ILE A 406 -15.13 -16.59 -20.74
C ILE A 406 -14.52 -17.09 -19.43
N GLY A 407 -15.28 -17.84 -18.64
CA GLY A 407 -14.77 -18.64 -17.53
C GLY A 407 -14.62 -20.09 -17.96
N ILE A 408 -13.54 -20.74 -17.53
CA ILE A 408 -13.25 -22.14 -17.84
C ILE A 408 -12.84 -22.84 -16.55
N GLU A 409 -13.60 -23.86 -16.17
CA GLU A 409 -13.27 -24.79 -15.11
C GLU A 409 -12.83 -26.12 -15.72
N ILE A 410 -11.61 -26.54 -15.41
CA ILE A 410 -10.99 -27.78 -15.86
C ILE A 410 -11.02 -28.76 -14.69
N VAL A 411 -11.79 -29.83 -14.82
CA VAL A 411 -11.93 -30.90 -13.83
C VAL A 411 -11.16 -32.11 -14.31
N ASP A 412 -9.97 -32.31 -13.77
CA ASP A 412 -9.08 -33.42 -14.11
C ASP A 412 -9.26 -34.57 -13.13
N ARG A 413 -10.00 -35.59 -13.57
CA ARG A 413 -10.22 -36.82 -12.80
C ARG A 413 -9.11 -37.83 -13.02
N VAL A 414 -8.40 -37.77 -14.16
CA VAL A 414 -7.24 -38.63 -14.42
C VAL A 414 -6.19 -38.47 -13.32
N ALA A 415 -6.01 -37.25 -12.81
CA ALA A 415 -5.18 -36.93 -11.66
C ALA A 415 -5.49 -37.72 -10.37
N LYS A 416 -6.72 -38.21 -10.22
CA LYS A 416 -7.19 -38.98 -9.06
C LYS A 416 -7.68 -40.38 -9.43
N GLY A 417 -7.22 -40.92 -10.58
CA GLY A 417 -7.50 -42.30 -11.01
C GLY A 417 -8.76 -42.49 -11.86
N GLY A 418 -9.44 -41.41 -12.25
CA GLY A 418 -10.50 -41.40 -13.25
C GLY A 418 -9.96 -41.50 -14.69
N ASP A 419 -10.83 -41.28 -15.68
CA ASP A 419 -10.53 -41.49 -17.11
C ASP A 419 -10.78 -40.26 -18.01
N ASP A 420 -11.10 -39.10 -17.43
CA ASP A 420 -11.45 -37.89 -18.17
C ASP A 420 -10.89 -36.58 -17.60
N VAL A 421 -10.79 -35.60 -18.49
CA VAL A 421 -10.67 -34.19 -18.17
C VAL A 421 -11.90 -33.49 -18.76
N THR A 422 -12.67 -32.84 -17.89
CA THR A 422 -13.89 -32.10 -18.27
C THR A 422 -13.61 -30.60 -18.26
N PHE A 423 -14.06 -29.89 -19.30
CA PHE A 423 -13.97 -28.45 -19.44
C PHE A 423 -15.38 -27.86 -19.35
N ASN A 424 -15.70 -27.23 -18.23
CA ASN A 424 -16.94 -26.49 -18.02
C ASN A 424 -16.69 -25.02 -18.36
N ILE A 425 -17.49 -24.49 -19.27
CA ILE A 425 -17.29 -23.17 -19.86
C ILE A 425 -18.49 -22.29 -19.55
N THR A 426 -18.23 -21.09 -19.02
CA THR A 426 -19.24 -20.06 -18.76
C THR A 426 -18.96 -18.85 -19.66
N SER A 427 -19.95 -18.42 -20.43
CA SER A 427 -19.89 -17.19 -21.22
C SER A 427 -20.78 -16.11 -20.62
N LEU A 428 -20.45 -14.83 -20.87
CA LEU A 428 -21.32 -13.72 -20.50
C LEU A 428 -22.54 -13.53 -21.43
N TRP A 429 -22.60 -14.27 -22.54
CA TRP A 429 -23.65 -14.16 -23.54
C TRP A 429 -23.88 -15.47 -24.29
N PRO A 430 -25.11 -15.73 -24.79
CA PRO A 430 -25.41 -16.97 -25.48
C PRO A 430 -24.61 -17.19 -26.77
N LEU A 431 -24.27 -18.46 -27.03
CA LEU A 431 -23.45 -18.89 -28.16
C LEU A 431 -24.26 -19.78 -29.12
N ASN A 432 -24.08 -19.56 -30.42
CA ASN A 432 -24.66 -20.39 -31.47
C ASN A 432 -23.80 -21.64 -31.73
N THR A 433 -22.48 -21.52 -31.53
CA THR A 433 -21.50 -22.58 -31.76
C THR A 433 -20.42 -22.46 -30.68
N PRO A 434 -20.45 -23.30 -29.63
CA PRO A 434 -19.45 -23.33 -28.57
C PRO A 434 -18.30 -24.28 -28.95
N ASP A 435 -17.57 -23.94 -30.01
CA ASP A 435 -16.53 -24.78 -30.62
C ASP A 435 -15.35 -25.00 -29.66
N PHE A 436 -15.08 -26.27 -29.32
CA PHE A 436 -13.98 -26.70 -28.46
C PHE A 436 -13.00 -27.58 -29.23
N ARG A 437 -11.73 -27.19 -29.18
CA ARG A 437 -10.64 -27.87 -29.89
C ARG A 437 -9.55 -28.25 -28.93
N ALA A 438 -8.96 -29.43 -29.12
CA ALA A 438 -7.85 -29.93 -28.30
C ALA A 438 -6.85 -30.77 -29.12
N PHE A 439 -5.60 -30.82 -28.65
CA PHE A 439 -4.46 -31.49 -29.29
C PHE A 439 -4.11 -30.90 -30.66
N TYR A 440 -3.35 -29.81 -30.65
CA TYR A 440 -2.87 -29.11 -31.84
C TYR A 440 -2.13 -30.03 -32.83
N VAL A 441 -2.33 -29.78 -34.13
CA VAL A 441 -1.69 -30.49 -35.25
C VAL A 441 -1.04 -29.53 -36.25
N GLY A 442 -1.75 -28.49 -36.70
CA GLY A 442 -1.16 -27.39 -37.48
C GLY A 442 -0.62 -27.70 -38.88
N LYS A 443 -0.92 -28.84 -39.49
CA LYS A 443 -0.28 -29.30 -40.75
C LYS A 443 -0.89 -28.68 -42.01
N ASN A 444 -2.21 -28.60 -42.04
CA ASN A 444 -2.97 -28.10 -43.18
C ASN A 444 -3.39 -26.64 -43.00
N THR A 445 -3.71 -26.25 -41.76
CA THR A 445 -4.07 -24.88 -41.39
C THR A 445 -3.50 -24.54 -40.02
N VAL A 446 -3.30 -23.26 -39.74
CA VAL A 446 -2.73 -22.82 -38.45
C VAL A 446 -3.61 -23.11 -37.24
N ALA A 447 -4.89 -23.46 -37.43
CA ALA A 447 -5.88 -23.76 -36.38
C ALA A 447 -6.41 -25.21 -36.48
N GLU A 448 -5.59 -26.15 -36.95
CA GLU A 448 -5.94 -27.57 -37.05
C GLU A 448 -5.64 -28.33 -35.75
N TYR A 449 -6.64 -29.05 -35.24
CA TYR A 449 -6.60 -29.83 -34.00
C TYR A 449 -7.11 -31.26 -34.23
N ALA A 450 -6.57 -32.25 -33.50
CA ALA A 450 -6.96 -33.66 -33.62
C ALA A 450 -8.28 -33.98 -32.90
N HIS A 451 -8.69 -33.16 -31.95
CA HIS A 451 -10.01 -33.19 -31.31
C HIS A 451 -10.71 -31.86 -31.59
N ASN A 452 -11.86 -31.90 -32.27
CA ASN A 452 -12.61 -30.72 -32.67
C ASN A 452 -14.11 -31.06 -32.61
N VAL A 453 -14.80 -30.49 -31.62
CA VAL A 453 -16.20 -30.80 -31.30
C VAL A 453 -16.92 -29.53 -30.83
N ASP A 454 -18.23 -29.47 -31.05
CA ASP A 454 -19.05 -28.48 -30.36
C ASP A 454 -19.26 -28.93 -28.90
N SER A 455 -19.01 -28.02 -27.96
CA SER A 455 -19.31 -28.25 -26.54
C SER A 455 -20.80 -28.49 -26.36
N LYS A 456 -21.16 -29.41 -25.47
CA LYS A 456 -22.56 -29.66 -25.10
C LYS A 456 -23.09 -28.45 -24.34
N GLN A 457 -24.14 -27.83 -24.86
CA GLN A 457 -24.87 -26.79 -24.15
C GLN A 457 -25.61 -27.36 -22.94
N ILE A 458 -25.44 -26.73 -21.78
CA ILE A 458 -26.17 -27.04 -20.54
C ILE A 458 -27.32 -26.05 -20.35
N ASP A 459 -27.03 -24.76 -20.53
CA ASP A 459 -28.02 -23.69 -20.63
C ASP A 459 -27.50 -22.58 -21.57
N ASP A 460 -28.16 -21.43 -21.61
CA ASP A 460 -27.83 -20.33 -22.53
C ASP A 460 -26.39 -19.80 -22.36
N THR A 461 -25.77 -19.97 -21.18
CA THR A 461 -24.45 -19.42 -20.86
C THR A 461 -23.45 -20.45 -20.36
N HIS A 462 -23.86 -21.70 -20.18
CA HIS A 462 -23.01 -22.80 -19.71
C HIS A 462 -22.89 -23.92 -20.73
N TYR A 463 -21.65 -24.37 -20.94
CA TYR A 463 -21.28 -25.38 -21.92
C TYR A 463 -20.28 -26.36 -21.30
N THR A 464 -20.19 -27.58 -21.84
CA THR A 464 -19.23 -28.58 -21.35
C THR A 464 -18.63 -29.38 -22.49
N ALA A 465 -17.32 -29.65 -22.40
CA ALA A 465 -16.60 -30.56 -23.29
C ALA A 465 -15.83 -31.58 -22.44
N ILE A 466 -15.78 -32.83 -22.91
CA ILE A 466 -15.12 -33.93 -22.18
C ILE A 466 -14.06 -34.56 -23.07
N VAL A 467 -12.83 -34.62 -22.57
CA VAL A 467 -11.72 -35.29 -23.24
C VAL A 467 -11.41 -36.57 -22.47
N LYS A 468 -11.47 -37.73 -23.16
CA LYS A 468 -11.17 -39.06 -22.58
C LYS A 468 -9.95 -39.75 -23.21
N SER A 469 -9.48 -39.25 -24.34
CA SER A 469 -8.39 -39.83 -25.10
C SER A 469 -7.50 -38.75 -25.69
N ASN A 470 -6.19 -39.02 -25.74
CA ASN A 470 -5.27 -38.26 -26.57
C ASN A 470 -5.55 -38.63 -28.04
N SER A 471 -6.34 -37.80 -28.74
CA SER A 471 -6.75 -38.04 -30.13
C SER A 471 -5.58 -38.03 -31.12
N ARG A 472 -4.49 -37.32 -30.79
CA ARG A 472 -3.28 -37.25 -31.61
C ARG A 472 -2.52 -38.59 -31.58
N GLU A 473 -2.48 -39.23 -30.42
CA GLU A 473 -1.82 -40.54 -30.24
C GLU A 473 -2.77 -41.75 -30.32
N ARG A 474 -4.09 -41.52 -30.39
CA ARG A 474 -5.14 -42.56 -30.48
C ARG A 474 -5.10 -43.54 -29.29
N ARG A 475 -4.94 -43.02 -28.08
CA ARG A 475 -4.95 -43.79 -26.83
C ARG A 475 -5.74 -43.08 -25.72
N PRO A 476 -6.16 -43.78 -24.65
CA PRO A 476 -6.75 -43.15 -23.47
C PRO A 476 -5.83 -42.06 -22.87
N LEU A 477 -6.44 -41.05 -22.24
CA LEU A 477 -5.72 -40.03 -21.50
C LEU A 477 -4.93 -40.63 -20.34
N ARG A 478 -3.78 -40.04 -20.05
CA ARG A 478 -2.90 -40.42 -18.93
C ARG A 478 -2.29 -39.18 -18.29
N MET A 479 -1.84 -39.34 -17.05
CA MET A 479 -1.02 -38.34 -16.36
C MET A 479 0.15 -37.89 -17.23
N GLY A 480 0.37 -36.57 -17.28
CA GLY A 480 1.43 -35.95 -18.07
C GLY A 480 1.08 -35.68 -19.54
N ASP A 481 -0.10 -36.10 -20.03
CA ASP A 481 -0.53 -35.72 -21.38
C ASP A 481 -0.65 -34.19 -21.51
N VAL A 482 -0.11 -33.65 -22.59
CA VAL A 482 -0.17 -32.22 -22.92
C VAL A 482 -1.40 -31.96 -23.79
N ILE A 483 -2.33 -31.16 -23.26
CA ILE A 483 -3.55 -30.75 -23.94
C ILE A 483 -3.43 -29.25 -24.26
N GLU A 484 -2.98 -28.90 -25.46
CA GLU A 484 -3.30 -27.58 -26.01
C GLU A 484 -4.78 -27.57 -26.39
N PHE A 485 -5.55 -26.65 -25.82
CA PHE A 485 -6.96 -26.45 -26.13
C PHE A 485 -7.26 -24.99 -26.47
N GLU A 486 -8.34 -24.81 -27.23
CA GLU A 486 -8.90 -23.51 -27.60
C GLU A 486 -10.43 -23.60 -27.53
N PHE A 487 -11.06 -22.57 -26.96
CA PHE A 487 -12.50 -22.39 -27.02
C PHE A 487 -12.86 -21.18 -27.90
N SER A 488 -13.50 -21.41 -29.04
CA SER A 488 -13.88 -20.36 -29.99
C SER A 488 -15.37 -20.01 -29.87
N PRO A 489 -15.73 -18.85 -29.28
CA PRO A 489 -17.15 -18.50 -29.08
C PRO A 489 -17.76 -17.80 -30.31
N PHE A 490 -18.97 -18.23 -30.68
CA PHE A 490 -19.80 -17.61 -31.71
C PHE A 490 -21.06 -17.01 -31.09
N LEU A 491 -21.03 -15.73 -30.74
CA LEU A 491 -22.10 -15.04 -30.00
C LEU A 491 -23.40 -14.97 -30.83
N VAL A 492 -24.55 -15.24 -30.19
CA VAL A 492 -25.87 -15.13 -30.81
C VAL A 492 -26.28 -13.65 -30.87
N LYS A 493 -26.29 -13.07 -32.08
CA LYS A 493 -26.76 -11.68 -32.33
C LYS A 493 -26.21 -10.67 -31.29
N PRO A 494 -24.89 -10.53 -31.13
CA PRO A 494 -24.33 -9.65 -30.13
C PRO A 494 -24.77 -8.20 -30.39
N PRO A 495 -25.00 -7.38 -29.35
CA PRO A 495 -25.47 -6.00 -29.52
C PRO A 495 -24.56 -5.15 -30.41
N ARG A 496 -23.24 -5.37 -30.31
CA ARG A 496 -22.19 -4.69 -31.08
C ARG A 496 -21.04 -5.64 -31.36
N GLY A 497 -20.20 -5.29 -32.33
CA GLY A 497 -19.05 -6.08 -32.77
C GLY A 497 -19.43 -7.25 -33.67
N ARG A 498 -18.50 -8.17 -33.91
CA ARG A 498 -18.74 -9.38 -34.71
C ARG A 498 -19.27 -10.53 -33.85
N ALA A 499 -19.77 -11.58 -34.49
CA ALA A 499 -20.30 -12.76 -33.82
C ALA A 499 -19.25 -13.84 -33.58
N ASN A 500 -18.32 -14.06 -34.51
CA ASN A 500 -17.36 -15.16 -34.48
C ASN A 500 -15.99 -14.72 -33.95
N TYR A 501 -15.42 -15.51 -33.04
CA TYR A 501 -14.11 -15.26 -32.45
C TYR A 501 -13.28 -16.54 -32.29
N TYR A 502 -11.97 -16.37 -32.26
CA TYR A 502 -11.04 -17.38 -31.77
C TYR A 502 -10.95 -17.30 -30.24
N GLY A 503 -10.46 -18.37 -29.61
CA GLY A 503 -10.05 -18.38 -28.21
C GLY A 503 -8.55 -18.17 -28.04
N SER A 504 -8.08 -18.13 -26.80
CA SER A 504 -6.64 -18.27 -26.55
C SER A 504 -6.20 -19.74 -26.71
N ALA A 505 -4.99 -19.94 -27.25
CA ALA A 505 -4.34 -21.25 -27.23
C ALA A 505 -3.72 -21.49 -25.85
N ILE A 506 -4.30 -22.40 -25.06
CA ILE A 506 -3.94 -22.66 -23.67
C ILE A 506 -3.43 -24.09 -23.53
N VAL A 507 -2.34 -24.30 -22.80
CA VAL A 507 -1.80 -25.64 -22.52
C VAL A 507 -2.13 -26.06 -21.10
N TYR A 508 -2.80 -27.21 -20.99
CA TYR A 508 -3.06 -27.92 -19.75
C TYR A 508 -2.28 -29.23 -19.74
N VAL A 509 -1.55 -29.52 -18.66
CA VAL A 509 -0.87 -30.80 -18.47
C VAL A 509 -1.66 -31.63 -17.47
N VAL A 510 -2.12 -32.81 -17.89
CA VAL A 510 -2.93 -33.71 -17.07
C VAL A 510 -2.18 -34.06 -15.78
N GLY A 511 -2.80 -33.77 -14.63
CA GLY A 511 -2.24 -33.96 -13.30
C GLY A 511 -1.38 -32.81 -12.77
N ARG A 512 -1.15 -31.76 -13.56
CA ARG A 512 -0.30 -30.62 -13.19
C ARG A 512 -1.03 -29.28 -13.27
N GLY A 513 -1.87 -29.07 -14.27
CA GLY A 513 -2.60 -27.80 -14.46
C GLY A 513 -2.18 -27.01 -15.70
N VAL A 514 -2.61 -25.75 -15.74
CA VAL A 514 -2.29 -24.81 -16.83
C VAL A 514 -0.85 -24.33 -16.74
N VAL A 515 -0.15 -24.33 -17.87
CA VAL A 515 1.26 -23.91 -17.96
C VAL A 515 1.49 -23.01 -19.19
N PRO A 516 2.42 -22.04 -19.14
CA PRO A 516 2.88 -21.37 -20.34
C PRO A 516 3.59 -22.38 -21.25
N TRP A 517 3.59 -22.09 -22.56
CA TRP A 517 4.06 -23.01 -23.57
C TRP A 517 4.87 -22.31 -24.67
N TYR A 518 5.60 -23.12 -25.41
CA TYR A 518 6.33 -22.74 -26.60
C TYR A 518 6.21 -23.86 -27.65
N GLY A 519 6.25 -23.50 -28.92
CA GLY A 519 6.22 -24.41 -30.05
C GLY A 519 7.60 -24.97 -30.38
N VAL A 520 7.67 -26.28 -30.60
CA VAL A 520 8.88 -27.02 -31.00
C VAL A 520 8.72 -27.62 -32.39
N GLY A 521 9.83 -27.66 -33.14
CA GLY A 521 9.87 -28.23 -34.49
C GLY A 521 9.19 -27.37 -35.55
N GLU A 522 9.12 -27.90 -36.77
CA GLU A 522 8.58 -27.21 -37.96
C GLU A 522 7.12 -26.76 -37.77
N TRP A 523 6.32 -27.56 -37.08
CA TRP A 523 4.89 -27.35 -36.90
C TRP A 523 4.52 -26.61 -35.60
N LEU A 524 5.51 -26.16 -34.82
CA LEU A 524 5.29 -25.50 -33.52
C LEU A 524 4.43 -26.35 -32.57
N ASP A 525 4.77 -27.63 -32.44
CA ASP A 525 4.13 -28.55 -31.51
C ASP A 525 4.22 -27.98 -30.09
N PRO A 526 3.10 -27.88 -29.34
CA PRO A 526 3.10 -27.24 -28.04
C PRO A 526 3.81 -28.10 -27.00
N GLU A 527 4.82 -27.51 -26.37
CA GLU A 527 5.51 -28.08 -25.23
C GLU A 527 5.39 -27.13 -24.03
N PRO A 528 5.21 -27.67 -22.80
CA PRO A 528 5.31 -26.88 -21.58
C PRO A 528 6.63 -26.14 -21.51
N LEU A 529 6.57 -24.82 -21.29
CA LEU A 529 7.76 -24.00 -21.14
C LEU A 529 8.52 -24.41 -19.86
N PRO A 530 9.86 -24.51 -19.86
CA PRO A 530 10.63 -24.79 -18.65
C PRO A 530 10.43 -23.72 -17.57
N GLU A 531 10.36 -24.12 -16.30
CA GLU A 531 10.12 -23.20 -15.17
C GLU A 531 11.21 -22.12 -15.02
N THR A 532 12.42 -22.37 -15.50
CA THR A 532 13.50 -21.36 -15.57
C THR A 532 13.14 -20.17 -16.45
N ALA A 533 12.13 -20.29 -17.32
CA ALA A 533 11.64 -19.23 -18.17
C ALA A 533 10.37 -18.55 -17.67
N TRP A 534 9.83 -19.00 -16.52
CA TRP A 534 8.62 -18.46 -15.92
C TRP A 534 8.95 -17.20 -15.13
N LEU A 535 9.19 -16.09 -15.85
CA LEU A 535 9.58 -14.83 -15.22
C LEU A 535 8.52 -14.32 -14.23
N GLY A 536 7.23 -14.52 -14.53
CA GLY A 536 6.12 -14.20 -13.64
C GLY A 536 5.54 -15.42 -12.90
N GLY A 537 6.27 -16.53 -12.78
CA GLY A 537 5.69 -17.77 -12.23
C GLY A 537 4.50 -18.25 -13.06
N HIS A 538 3.38 -18.55 -12.42
CA HIS A 538 2.14 -18.99 -13.08
C HIS A 538 1.44 -17.88 -13.88
N THR A 539 1.79 -16.61 -13.69
CA THR A 539 1.26 -15.50 -14.50
C THR A 539 2.07 -15.29 -15.79
N THR A 540 3.08 -16.14 -16.05
CA THR A 540 3.91 -16.05 -17.25
C THR A 540 3.09 -16.33 -18.50
N LEU A 541 3.23 -15.49 -19.52
CA LEU A 541 2.61 -15.65 -20.83
C LEU A 541 3.38 -16.65 -21.71
N PRO A 542 2.70 -17.42 -22.57
CA PRO A 542 3.36 -18.27 -23.55
C PRO A 542 4.18 -17.46 -24.56
N TYR A 543 5.02 -18.13 -25.34
CA TYR A 543 5.73 -17.50 -26.44
C TYR A 543 4.75 -16.98 -27.50
N GLN A 544 5.12 -15.84 -28.10
CA GLN A 544 4.30 -15.15 -29.09
C GLN A 544 4.73 -15.56 -30.50
N TYR A 545 3.86 -16.27 -31.22
CA TYR A 545 4.13 -16.79 -32.57
C TYR A 545 3.42 -16.04 -33.70
N SER A 546 2.54 -15.09 -33.37
CA SER A 546 1.85 -14.30 -34.38
C SER A 546 2.68 -13.12 -34.87
N ASP A 547 3.92 -12.95 -34.40
CA ASP A 547 4.81 -11.83 -34.70
C ASP A 547 4.16 -10.46 -34.44
N GLU A 548 3.28 -10.38 -33.44
CA GLU A 548 2.67 -9.12 -33.03
C GLU A 548 3.60 -8.41 -32.04
N PRO A 549 4.09 -7.19 -32.34
CA PRO A 549 5.09 -6.54 -31.52
C PRO A 549 4.52 -5.63 -30.42
N ASN A 550 3.35 -5.03 -30.63
CA ASN A 550 2.90 -3.86 -29.87
C ASN A 550 2.11 -4.24 -28.62
N HIS A 551 1.32 -5.31 -28.65
CA HIS A 551 0.34 -5.65 -27.63
C HIS A 551 0.86 -6.65 -26.59
N ARG A 552 2.14 -7.05 -26.66
CA ARG A 552 2.73 -8.08 -25.79
C ARG A 552 2.60 -7.79 -24.30
N LEU A 553 2.67 -6.53 -23.88
CA LEU A 553 2.60 -6.11 -22.48
C LEU A 553 1.18 -5.76 -22.01
N LYS A 554 0.16 -6.01 -22.86
CA LYS A 554 -1.26 -5.72 -22.57
C LYS A 554 -2.09 -6.96 -22.27
N GLN A 555 -1.47 -8.14 -22.14
CA GLN A 555 -2.20 -9.41 -22.05
C GLN A 555 -2.52 -9.79 -20.60
N MET A 556 -3.65 -10.45 -20.40
CA MET A 556 -4.04 -11.02 -19.11
C MET A 556 -3.12 -12.18 -18.72
N ALA A 557 -2.85 -12.33 -17.42
CA ALA A 557 -2.13 -13.50 -16.90
C ALA A 557 -2.80 -14.82 -17.33
N THR A 558 -1.99 -15.83 -17.67
CA THR A 558 -2.50 -17.12 -18.18
C THR A 558 -3.34 -17.88 -17.13
N ASN A 559 -3.09 -17.66 -15.85
CA ASN A 559 -3.83 -18.24 -14.73
C ASN A 559 -4.91 -17.32 -14.15
N ILE A 560 -5.31 -16.25 -14.86
CA ILE A 560 -6.30 -15.30 -14.38
C ILE A 560 -7.59 -16.01 -13.97
N ALA A 561 -8.16 -15.69 -12.81
CA ALA A 561 -9.38 -16.32 -12.35
C ALA A 561 -10.60 -15.86 -13.20
N PRO A 562 -11.62 -16.71 -13.41
CA PRO A 562 -12.84 -16.32 -14.12
C PRO A 562 -13.47 -15.04 -13.57
N ARG A 563 -13.46 -14.88 -12.25
CA ARG A 563 -14.01 -13.70 -11.56
C ARG A 563 -13.27 -12.40 -11.87
N ASN A 564 -12.01 -12.48 -12.30
CA ASN A 564 -11.14 -11.35 -12.58
C ASN A 564 -11.02 -11.03 -14.07
N ALA A 565 -11.41 -11.94 -14.97
CA ALA A 565 -11.35 -11.71 -16.41
C ALA A 565 -12.20 -10.50 -16.86
N GLN A 566 -13.45 -10.39 -16.40
CA GLN A 566 -14.32 -9.27 -16.74
C GLN A 566 -13.87 -7.94 -16.09
N PRO A 567 -13.56 -7.89 -14.77
CA PRO A 567 -12.95 -6.71 -14.16
C PRO A 567 -11.67 -6.24 -14.85
N PHE A 568 -10.80 -7.16 -15.29
CA PHE A 568 -9.59 -6.81 -16.05
C PHE A 568 -9.94 -6.08 -17.35
N MET A 569 -10.94 -6.55 -18.12
CA MET A 569 -11.37 -5.88 -19.36
C MET A 569 -11.98 -4.50 -19.10
N LEU A 570 -12.76 -4.36 -18.04
CA LEU A 570 -13.33 -3.07 -17.65
C LEU A 570 -12.24 -2.09 -17.17
N GLY A 571 -11.25 -2.58 -16.41
CA GLY A 571 -10.08 -1.81 -16.01
C GLY A 571 -9.23 -1.37 -17.19
N ARG A 572 -9.03 -2.25 -18.18
CA ARG A 572 -8.38 -1.89 -19.44
C ARG A 572 -9.14 -0.78 -20.17
N ARG A 573 -10.48 -0.85 -20.23
CA ARG A 573 -11.29 0.21 -20.84
C ARG A 573 -11.01 1.55 -20.19
N LEU A 574 -11.03 1.62 -18.86
CA LEU A 574 -10.68 2.83 -18.10
C LEU A 574 -9.27 3.32 -18.40
N HIS A 575 -8.29 2.42 -18.41
CA HIS A 575 -6.88 2.74 -18.70
C HIS A 575 -6.68 3.36 -20.10
N HIS A 576 -7.54 2.99 -21.05
CA HIS A 576 -7.54 3.46 -22.43
C HIS A 576 -8.48 4.65 -22.69
N THR A 577 -9.21 5.12 -21.67
CA THR A 577 -10.16 6.24 -21.78
C THR A 577 -9.45 7.56 -21.53
N ASP A 578 -9.66 8.52 -22.43
CA ASP A 578 -9.38 9.94 -22.24
C ASP A 578 -10.40 10.55 -21.27
N PHE A 579 -9.96 10.99 -20.10
CA PHE A 579 -10.84 11.53 -19.05
C PHE A 579 -11.36 12.93 -19.36
N GLY A 580 -10.83 13.60 -20.40
CA GLY A 580 -11.35 14.90 -20.85
C GLY A 580 -12.58 14.72 -21.74
N THR A 581 -12.54 13.73 -22.63
CA THR A 581 -13.51 13.56 -23.71
C THR A 581 -14.31 12.26 -23.64
N GLY A 582 -13.96 11.33 -22.76
CA GLY A 582 -14.47 9.96 -22.71
C GLY A 582 -13.99 9.08 -23.86
N ALA A 583 -13.20 9.60 -24.81
CA ALA A 583 -12.77 8.85 -26.00
C ALA A 583 -11.87 7.66 -25.64
N HIS A 584 -12.10 6.52 -26.29
CA HIS A 584 -11.20 5.38 -26.18
C HIS A 584 -10.04 5.55 -27.17
N SER A 585 -8.81 5.32 -26.72
CA SER A 585 -7.57 5.42 -27.53
C SER A 585 -7.48 4.45 -28.71
N GLU A 586 -8.42 3.51 -28.86
CA GLU A 586 -8.41 2.48 -29.90
C GLU A 586 -9.64 2.68 -30.80
N LYS A 587 -9.41 2.71 -32.11
CA LYS A 587 -10.43 3.06 -33.10
C LYS A 587 -11.63 2.11 -33.07
N GLY A 588 -12.83 2.67 -33.22
CA GLY A 588 -14.08 1.92 -33.34
C GLY A 588 -14.75 1.56 -32.01
N ASN A 589 -14.12 1.90 -30.89
CA ASN A 589 -14.70 1.82 -29.56
C ASN A 589 -15.49 3.10 -29.24
N PRO A 590 -16.63 2.99 -28.52
CA PRO A 590 -17.47 4.13 -28.17
C PRO A 590 -16.83 4.95 -27.05
N GLN A 591 -17.28 6.20 -26.90
CA GLN A 591 -16.93 7.03 -25.75
C GLN A 591 -17.45 6.38 -24.45
N TYR A 592 -16.72 6.63 -23.37
CA TYR A 592 -17.12 6.31 -22.00
C TYR A 592 -17.63 7.61 -21.35
N GLU A 593 -18.89 7.93 -21.61
CA GLU A 593 -19.51 9.21 -21.23
C GLU A 593 -19.41 9.49 -19.74
N GLU A 594 -19.53 8.45 -18.90
CA GLU A 594 -19.43 8.55 -17.44
C GLU A 594 -18.04 9.00 -16.95
N GLN A 595 -17.01 8.94 -17.80
CA GLN A 595 -15.64 9.38 -17.49
C GLN A 595 -15.24 10.67 -18.20
N ALA A 596 -16.08 11.22 -19.08
CA ALA A 596 -15.80 12.46 -19.78
C ALA A 596 -15.85 13.68 -18.83
N GLY A 597 -14.98 14.66 -19.07
CA GLY A 597 -14.94 15.91 -18.31
C GLY A 597 -14.36 15.82 -16.89
N LYS A 598 -13.63 14.75 -16.57
CA LYS A 598 -13.05 14.50 -15.23
C LYS A 598 -11.58 14.91 -15.09
N LEU A 599 -10.92 15.38 -16.15
CA LEU A 599 -9.56 15.90 -16.01
C LEU A 599 -9.56 17.12 -15.09
N GLY A 600 -8.59 17.16 -14.18
CA GLY A 600 -8.37 18.34 -13.35
C GLY A 600 -7.99 19.56 -14.19
N PRO A 601 -8.03 20.76 -13.59
CA PRO A 601 -7.79 22.02 -14.32
C PRO A 601 -6.40 22.09 -14.96
N GLN A 602 -5.42 21.43 -14.36
CA GLN A 602 -4.04 21.30 -14.79
C GLN A 602 -3.67 19.81 -14.75
N PHE A 603 -2.98 19.31 -15.77
CA PHE A 603 -2.64 17.88 -15.89
C PHE A 603 -1.40 17.64 -16.75
N VAL A 604 -0.82 16.43 -16.64
CA VAL A 604 0.27 15.93 -17.49
C VAL A 604 -0.27 15.20 -18.70
N ALA A 605 -1.26 14.33 -18.52
CA ALA A 605 -1.84 13.54 -19.61
C ALA A 605 -3.34 13.29 -19.44
N THR A 606 -4.00 12.94 -20.55
CA THR A 606 -5.46 12.79 -20.58
C THR A 606 -5.94 11.35 -20.28
N SER A 607 -5.04 10.37 -20.35
CA SER A 607 -5.31 8.95 -20.08
C SER A 607 -4.04 8.25 -19.63
N CYS A 608 -4.16 7.12 -18.93
CA CYS A 608 -3.00 6.34 -18.50
C CYS A 608 -2.18 5.84 -19.71
N ILE A 609 -2.85 5.36 -20.76
CA ILE A 609 -2.18 4.84 -21.96
C ILE A 609 -1.47 5.92 -22.80
N ALA A 610 -1.84 7.21 -22.65
CA ALA A 610 -1.16 8.31 -23.36
C ALA A 610 0.32 8.43 -22.96
N CYS A 611 0.65 8.11 -21.70
CA CYS A 611 2.02 8.02 -21.23
C CYS A 611 2.56 6.58 -21.22
N HIS A 612 1.74 5.58 -20.86
CA HIS A 612 2.13 4.16 -20.87
C HIS A 612 1.87 3.52 -22.23
N VAL A 613 2.59 3.95 -23.27
CA VAL A 613 2.39 3.47 -24.64
C VAL A 613 2.43 1.94 -24.68
N ASN A 614 1.29 1.32 -24.98
CA ASN A 614 1.09 -0.13 -24.96
C ASN A 614 1.49 -0.84 -23.64
N ASN A 615 1.31 -0.18 -22.48
CA ASN A 615 1.82 -0.59 -21.15
C ASN A 615 3.36 -0.67 -21.06
N GLY A 616 4.06 -0.23 -22.11
CA GLY A 616 5.51 -0.14 -22.15
C GLY A 616 6.04 1.13 -21.51
N ARG A 617 7.37 1.24 -21.52
CA ARG A 617 8.10 2.43 -21.09
C ARG A 617 7.93 3.56 -22.12
N ALA A 618 7.82 4.81 -21.66
CA ALA A 618 7.85 5.97 -22.54
C ALA A 618 9.24 6.22 -23.15
N LEU A 619 9.26 6.87 -24.32
CA LEU A 619 10.48 7.34 -24.96
C LEU A 619 10.62 8.86 -24.73
N PRO A 620 11.85 9.38 -24.58
CA PRO A 620 12.04 10.82 -24.55
C PRO A 620 11.64 11.42 -25.91
N PRO A 621 11.00 12.60 -25.95
CA PRO A 621 10.62 13.22 -27.21
C PRO A 621 11.85 13.75 -27.95
N GLU A 622 11.65 14.16 -29.21
CA GLU A 622 12.69 14.89 -29.96
C GLU A 622 13.09 16.18 -29.24
N THR A 623 14.35 16.61 -29.41
CA THR A 623 14.86 17.88 -28.86
C THR A 623 13.96 19.05 -29.29
N GLY A 624 13.63 19.94 -28.35
CA GLY A 624 12.73 21.08 -28.56
C GLY A 624 11.24 20.71 -28.60
N LYS A 625 10.88 19.48 -28.27
CA LYS A 625 9.49 19.06 -28.05
C LYS A 625 9.22 18.91 -26.55
N GLN A 626 7.98 19.20 -26.19
CA GLN A 626 7.50 19.11 -24.82
C GLN A 626 7.45 17.65 -24.33
N MET A 627 7.84 17.42 -23.08
CA MET A 627 7.82 16.09 -22.47
C MET A 627 6.44 15.81 -21.87
N LEU A 628 5.58 15.13 -22.62
CA LEU A 628 4.21 14.76 -22.20
C LEU A 628 4.06 13.29 -21.77
N GLN A 629 5.11 12.48 -21.95
CA GLN A 629 5.16 11.08 -21.52
C GLN A 629 6.14 10.91 -20.34
N SER A 630 6.37 12.00 -19.62
CA SER A 630 7.24 12.07 -18.46
C SER A 630 6.53 12.89 -17.40
N VAL A 631 6.68 12.49 -16.16
CA VAL A 631 6.32 13.33 -15.02
C VAL A 631 7.58 14.04 -14.57
N VAL A 632 7.51 15.36 -14.44
CA VAL A 632 8.59 16.14 -13.81
C VAL A 632 8.17 16.41 -12.38
N LYS A 633 8.74 15.63 -11.45
CA LYS A 633 8.60 15.90 -10.02
C LYS A 633 9.39 17.16 -9.68
N VAL A 634 8.83 18.00 -8.82
CA VAL A 634 9.41 19.29 -8.42
C VAL A 634 9.31 19.45 -6.90
N GLY A 635 10.20 20.27 -6.33
CA GLY A 635 10.17 20.60 -4.91
C GLY A 635 10.73 21.99 -4.63
N ALA A 636 10.37 22.55 -3.48
CA ALA A 636 10.98 23.76 -2.92
C ALA A 636 12.42 23.51 -2.45
N ASP A 637 12.75 22.26 -2.11
CA ASP A 637 14.07 21.82 -1.69
C ASP A 637 14.41 20.42 -2.25
N GLN A 638 15.63 19.96 -1.97
CA GLN A 638 16.12 18.66 -2.39
C GLN A 638 15.40 17.47 -1.72
N ASN A 639 14.65 17.70 -0.64
CA ASN A 639 13.94 16.68 0.14
C ASN A 639 12.47 16.54 -0.29
N ALA A 640 12.09 17.18 -1.40
CA ALA A 640 10.75 17.18 -1.95
C ALA A 640 9.67 17.86 -1.08
N ALA A 641 10.04 18.90 -0.32
CA ALA A 641 9.03 19.83 0.18
C ALA A 641 8.24 20.43 -0.99
N PRO A 642 6.90 20.58 -0.92
CA PRO A 642 6.11 21.09 -2.05
C PRO A 642 6.56 22.47 -2.52
N HIS A 643 6.74 22.63 -3.83
CA HIS A 643 7.09 23.91 -4.46
C HIS A 643 5.91 24.89 -4.38
N LEU A 644 6.15 26.13 -3.93
CA LEU A 644 5.09 27.11 -3.67
C LEU A 644 4.17 27.41 -4.87
N GLN A 645 4.68 27.26 -6.10
CA GLN A 645 3.92 27.51 -7.35
C GLN A 645 3.68 26.26 -8.20
N LEU A 646 4.46 25.19 -7.99
CA LEU A 646 4.45 23.98 -8.83
C LEU A 646 4.18 22.68 -8.06
N GLY A 647 4.06 22.74 -6.73
CA GLY A 647 3.49 21.65 -5.95
C GLY A 647 4.50 20.52 -5.90
N THR A 648 4.05 19.32 -6.19
CA THR A 648 4.90 18.11 -6.20
C THR A 648 5.20 17.61 -7.61
N ALA A 649 4.49 18.10 -8.63
CA ALA A 649 4.74 17.80 -10.03
C ALA A 649 4.31 18.96 -10.93
N LEU A 650 5.14 19.24 -11.94
CA LEU A 650 4.85 20.27 -12.95
C LEU A 650 3.69 19.82 -13.85
N GLN A 651 2.69 20.69 -14.03
CA GLN A 651 1.53 20.44 -14.89
C GLN A 651 1.60 21.19 -16.24
N PRO A 652 1.92 20.49 -17.34
CA PRO A 652 2.23 21.12 -18.62
C PRO A 652 1.04 21.29 -19.57
N GLN A 653 -0.15 20.85 -19.16
CA GLN A 653 -1.39 21.02 -19.90
C GLN A 653 -2.50 21.53 -19.00
N SER A 654 -3.51 22.17 -19.60
CA SER A 654 -4.67 22.68 -18.88
C SER A 654 -5.95 22.48 -19.71
N VAL A 655 -7.07 22.22 -19.03
CA VAL A 655 -8.40 22.17 -19.67
C VAL A 655 -8.88 23.56 -20.09
N SER A 656 -8.42 24.61 -19.40
CA SER A 656 -8.76 26.00 -19.70
C SER A 656 -7.75 26.98 -19.12
N GLY A 657 -7.40 28.04 -19.87
CA GLY A 657 -6.40 29.00 -19.43
C GLY A 657 -4.99 28.63 -19.89
N LYS A 658 -3.98 28.92 -19.07
CA LYS A 658 -2.57 28.63 -19.37
C LYS A 658 -2.06 27.49 -18.49
N PRO A 659 -1.21 26.59 -19.02
CA PRO A 659 -0.52 25.60 -18.21
C PRO A 659 0.45 26.26 -17.23
N GLU A 660 0.82 25.56 -16.15
CA GLU A 660 1.72 26.09 -15.12
C GLU A 660 3.13 26.36 -15.66
N ALA A 661 3.72 25.33 -16.27
CA ALA A 661 5.03 25.38 -16.90
C ALA A 661 5.15 24.19 -17.86
N ALA A 662 6.09 24.22 -18.78
CA ALA A 662 6.40 23.09 -19.63
C ALA A 662 7.89 22.83 -19.63
N VAL A 663 8.27 21.56 -19.85
CA VAL A 663 9.67 21.13 -19.98
C VAL A 663 9.92 20.58 -21.37
N GLN A 664 11.11 20.84 -21.89
CA GLN A 664 11.62 20.23 -23.11
C GLN A 664 13.09 19.84 -22.95
N ILE A 665 13.56 18.91 -23.77
CA ILE A 665 14.99 18.64 -23.91
C ILE A 665 15.56 19.68 -24.88
N ALA A 666 16.41 20.58 -24.39
CA ALA A 666 17.07 21.62 -25.20
C ALA A 666 18.27 21.08 -25.98
N GLY A 667 18.87 20.00 -25.50
CA GLY A 667 19.98 19.31 -26.15
C GLY A 667 20.63 18.32 -25.20
N TYR A 668 21.79 17.81 -25.61
CA TYR A 668 22.56 16.85 -24.81
C TYR A 668 24.01 17.28 -24.65
N ASP A 669 24.57 17.04 -23.48
CA ASP A 669 26.02 17.01 -23.27
C ASP A 669 26.52 15.61 -23.59
N MET A 670 27.46 15.51 -24.54
CA MET A 670 28.01 14.22 -24.97
C MET A 670 29.25 13.87 -24.16
N ILE A 671 29.35 12.62 -23.71
CA ILE A 671 30.42 12.11 -22.87
C ILE A 671 31.05 10.92 -23.58
N ALA A 672 32.23 11.12 -24.16
CA ALA A 672 32.97 10.07 -24.82
C ALA A 672 33.67 9.15 -23.80
N GLY A 673 33.76 7.86 -24.12
CA GLY A 673 34.53 6.88 -23.37
C GLY A 673 35.03 5.74 -24.25
N LYS A 674 35.77 4.81 -23.66
CA LYS A 674 36.30 3.63 -24.34
C LYS A 674 36.18 2.39 -23.49
N PHE A 675 35.88 1.26 -24.13
CA PHE A 675 36.03 -0.07 -23.56
C PHE A 675 37.51 -0.46 -23.48
N ALA A 676 37.83 -1.47 -22.68
CA ALA A 676 39.22 -1.93 -22.50
C ALA A 676 39.85 -2.50 -23.78
N ASP A 677 39.02 -3.01 -24.72
CA ASP A 677 39.45 -3.46 -26.04
C ASP A 677 39.66 -2.31 -27.05
N GLY A 678 39.42 -1.07 -26.65
CA GLY A 678 39.62 0.14 -27.45
C GLY A 678 38.41 0.60 -28.25
N GLU A 679 37.30 -0.15 -28.26
CA GLU A 679 36.04 0.31 -28.87
C GLU A 679 35.55 1.59 -28.16
N SER A 680 35.16 2.60 -28.94
CA SER A 680 34.65 3.87 -28.38
C SER A 680 33.15 3.77 -28.11
N TYR A 681 32.69 4.43 -27.05
CA TYR A 681 31.27 4.66 -26.79
C TYR A 681 31.02 6.13 -26.47
N GLU A 682 29.75 6.54 -26.54
CA GLU A 682 29.34 7.91 -26.23
C GLU A 682 28.04 7.88 -25.43
N LEU A 683 28.05 8.50 -24.25
CA LEU A 683 26.87 8.73 -23.42
C LEU A 683 26.35 10.15 -23.66
N ARG A 684 25.08 10.39 -23.32
CA ARG A 684 24.45 11.70 -23.44
C ARG A 684 23.76 12.08 -22.13
N LYS A 685 23.96 13.30 -21.65
CA LYS A 685 23.23 13.86 -20.49
C LYS A 685 22.24 14.92 -21.01
N PRO A 686 20.94 14.80 -20.75
CA PRO A 686 19.97 15.78 -21.23
C PRO A 686 20.15 17.12 -20.54
N ARG A 687 20.03 18.20 -21.32
CA ARG A 687 19.86 19.57 -20.82
C ARG A 687 18.40 19.96 -21.01
N TYR A 688 17.74 20.35 -19.92
CA TYR A 688 16.34 20.73 -19.94
C TYR A 688 16.19 22.25 -20.06
N ASP A 689 15.11 22.65 -20.72
CA ASP A 689 14.65 24.04 -20.78
C ASP A 689 13.20 24.08 -20.32
N PHE A 690 12.89 25.09 -19.50
CA PHE A 690 11.59 25.25 -18.86
C PHE A 690 10.94 26.54 -19.32
N SER A 691 9.70 26.47 -19.79
CA SER A 691 8.89 27.65 -20.07
C SER A 691 7.96 27.94 -18.90
N GLY A 692 7.89 29.21 -18.47
CA GLY A 692 7.11 29.61 -17.29
C GLY A 692 8.02 29.66 -16.06
N VAL A 693 7.82 28.74 -15.12
CA VAL A 693 8.62 28.63 -13.89
C VAL A 693 9.72 27.59 -14.08
N THR A 694 10.97 27.95 -13.75
CA THR A 694 12.10 27.01 -13.70
C THR A 694 12.31 26.53 -12.26
N PRO A 695 12.02 25.26 -11.93
CA PRO A 695 12.24 24.73 -10.59
C PRO A 695 13.75 24.57 -10.30
N SER A 696 14.19 24.90 -9.09
CA SER A 696 15.57 24.65 -8.63
C SER A 696 15.83 23.17 -8.31
N HIS A 697 14.79 22.47 -7.85
CA HIS A 697 14.84 21.04 -7.52
C HIS A 697 13.80 20.29 -8.36
N PHE A 698 14.26 19.39 -9.22
CA PHE A 698 13.39 18.60 -10.07
C PHE A 698 13.98 17.22 -10.39
N SER A 699 13.10 16.29 -10.78
CA SER A 699 13.44 14.95 -11.25
C SER A 699 12.55 14.60 -12.43
N VAL A 700 13.16 14.31 -13.59
CA VAL A 700 12.44 13.94 -14.82
C VAL A 700 12.26 12.43 -14.85
N ARG A 701 11.01 11.95 -14.84
CA ARG A 701 10.67 10.53 -14.73
C ARG A 701 9.80 10.10 -15.90
N LEU A 702 10.39 9.45 -16.89
CA LEU A 702 9.68 8.73 -17.95
C LEU A 702 8.82 7.64 -17.35
N THR A 703 7.63 7.42 -17.89
CA THR A 703 6.77 6.36 -17.37
C THR A 703 7.41 4.97 -17.52
N PRO A 704 7.37 4.13 -16.46
CA PRO A 704 7.87 2.76 -16.52
C PRO A 704 6.87 1.82 -17.20
N GLN A 705 7.32 0.61 -17.51
CA GLN A 705 6.44 -0.49 -17.91
C GLN A 705 5.53 -0.94 -16.75
N LEU A 706 4.35 -1.48 -17.07
CA LEU A 706 3.33 -1.84 -16.08
C LEU A 706 3.21 -3.34 -15.76
N VAL A 707 3.92 -4.21 -16.47
CA VAL A 707 3.77 -5.66 -16.33
C VAL A 707 4.38 -6.19 -15.02
N GLY A 708 3.69 -7.16 -14.41
CA GLY A 708 4.15 -7.87 -13.21
C GLY A 708 4.08 -7.07 -11.90
N LEU A 709 3.49 -5.87 -11.90
CA LEU A 709 3.43 -5.04 -10.69
C LEU A 709 2.62 -5.67 -9.55
N GLY A 710 1.58 -6.46 -9.85
CA GLY A 710 0.85 -7.23 -8.84
C GLY A 710 1.72 -8.28 -8.15
N LEU A 711 2.60 -8.95 -8.91
CA LEU A 711 3.56 -9.90 -8.34
C LEU A 711 4.56 -9.21 -7.41
N LEU A 712 5.01 -8.00 -7.75
CA LEU A 712 5.89 -7.20 -6.88
C LEU A 712 5.19 -6.76 -5.60
N GLU A 713 3.88 -6.43 -5.66
CA GLU A 713 3.06 -6.17 -4.46
C GLU A 713 2.99 -7.41 -3.57
N ALA A 714 2.88 -8.59 -4.17
CA ALA A 714 2.74 -9.87 -3.47
C ALA A 714 4.02 -10.39 -2.81
N ILE A 715 5.20 -9.80 -3.05
CA ILE A 715 6.45 -10.19 -2.35
C ILE A 715 6.33 -9.81 -0.87
N PRO A 716 6.51 -10.73 0.09
CA PRO A 716 6.47 -10.40 1.52
C PRO A 716 7.48 -9.29 1.88
N GLU A 717 7.08 -8.35 2.75
CA GLU A 717 8.00 -7.27 3.18
C GLU A 717 9.23 -7.79 3.90
N ALA A 718 9.09 -8.89 4.66
CA ALA A 718 10.21 -9.54 5.32
C ALA A 718 11.30 -10.02 4.34
N GLU A 719 10.94 -10.43 3.13
CA GLU A 719 11.92 -10.87 2.11
C GLU A 719 12.73 -9.69 1.55
N ILE A 720 12.10 -8.53 1.35
CA ILE A 720 12.80 -7.31 0.91
C ILE A 720 13.70 -6.79 2.04
N LEU A 721 13.18 -6.75 3.27
CA LEU A 721 13.94 -6.31 4.43
C LEU A 721 15.13 -7.23 4.73
N ALA A 722 15.01 -8.54 4.48
CA ALA A 722 16.11 -9.48 4.64
C ALA A 722 17.22 -9.31 3.58
N ALA A 723 16.90 -8.73 2.43
CA ALA A 723 17.88 -8.41 1.39
C ALA A 723 18.56 -7.05 1.61
N ALA A 724 18.03 -6.20 2.49
CA ALA A 724 18.57 -4.88 2.75
C ALA A 724 19.87 -4.96 3.58
N ASP A 725 20.87 -4.17 3.20
CA ASP A 725 22.14 -4.02 3.90
C ASP A 725 22.54 -2.53 3.96
N PRO A 726 21.77 -1.68 4.66
CA PRO A 726 21.98 -0.23 4.64
C PRO A 726 23.33 0.22 5.23
N ASP A 727 24.00 -0.64 6.01
CA ASP A 727 25.28 -0.34 6.65
C ASP A 727 26.48 -0.98 5.92
N ASP A 728 26.26 -1.64 4.75
CA ASP A 728 27.28 -2.42 4.02
C ASP A 728 28.03 -3.38 4.95
N ALA A 729 27.28 -4.14 5.75
CA ALA A 729 27.80 -4.99 6.80
C ALA A 729 28.63 -6.16 6.24
N ASP A 730 28.36 -6.58 5.00
CA ASP A 730 29.15 -7.61 4.31
C ASP A 730 30.42 -7.04 3.61
N GLY A 731 30.54 -5.71 3.53
CA GLY A 731 31.70 -5.00 2.98
C GLY A 731 31.87 -5.18 1.47
N ASP A 732 30.80 -5.50 0.75
CA ASP A 732 30.84 -5.67 -0.69
C ASP A 732 30.70 -4.34 -1.47
N GLY A 733 30.43 -3.24 -0.76
CA GLY A 733 30.34 -1.88 -1.27
C GLY A 733 28.94 -1.49 -1.75
N ILE A 734 27.90 -2.23 -1.37
CA ILE A 734 26.50 -2.02 -1.77
C ILE A 734 25.64 -1.88 -0.52
N SER A 735 25.02 -0.70 -0.34
CA SER A 735 24.27 -0.35 0.86
C SER A 735 22.76 -0.48 0.67
N GLY A 736 22.32 -1.50 -0.08
CA GLY A 736 20.94 -1.64 -0.56
C GLY A 736 19.90 -1.39 0.53
N ARG A 737 19.10 -0.34 0.39
CA ARG A 737 18.24 0.16 1.47
C ARG A 737 16.76 0.05 1.12
N ALA A 738 15.97 -0.53 2.02
CA ALA A 738 14.52 -0.51 1.90
C ALA A 738 13.97 0.87 2.31
N LEU A 739 13.20 1.51 1.43
CA LEU A 739 12.45 2.70 1.80
C LEU A 739 11.22 2.30 2.62
N THR A 740 10.99 2.96 3.76
CA THR A 740 9.73 2.83 4.51
C THR A 740 8.86 4.06 4.29
N VAL A 741 7.60 3.85 3.94
CA VAL A 741 6.61 4.90 3.66
C VAL A 741 5.33 4.69 4.46
N LEU A 742 4.63 5.78 4.78
CA LEU A 742 3.31 5.69 5.41
C LEU A 742 2.27 5.27 4.37
N ASP A 743 1.46 4.27 4.72
CA ASP A 743 0.27 3.91 3.95
C ASP A 743 -0.77 5.05 4.05
N PRO A 744 -1.16 5.73 2.95
CA PRO A 744 -2.06 6.88 2.99
C PRO A 744 -3.47 6.58 3.51
N GLN A 745 -3.90 5.32 3.59
CA GLN A 745 -5.23 4.95 4.09
C GLN A 745 -5.21 4.48 5.54
N SER A 746 -4.18 3.73 5.93
CA SER A 746 -4.08 3.13 7.28
C SER A 746 -3.07 3.82 8.20
N ASN A 747 -2.25 4.73 7.65
CA ASN A 747 -1.23 5.49 8.35
C ASN A 747 -0.21 4.62 9.11
N VAL A 748 0.00 3.38 8.66
CA VAL A 748 1.03 2.47 9.17
C VAL A 748 2.26 2.51 8.25
N LEU A 749 3.45 2.30 8.81
CA LEU A 749 4.67 2.17 8.01
C LEU A 749 4.69 0.84 7.25
N ARG A 750 5.04 0.94 5.97
CA ARG A 750 5.20 -0.17 5.03
C ARG A 750 6.47 0.02 4.21
N VAL A 751 6.98 -1.06 3.63
CA VAL A 751 8.05 -1.00 2.63
C VAL A 751 7.47 -0.38 1.36
N GLY A 752 8.13 0.67 0.91
CA GLY A 752 7.91 1.30 -0.37
C GLY A 752 8.39 0.41 -1.53
N ARG A 753 7.64 0.36 -2.62
CA ARG A 753 7.85 -0.61 -3.72
C ARG A 753 7.72 0.00 -5.10
N PHE A 754 6.80 0.94 -5.27
CA PHE A 754 6.45 1.49 -6.57
C PHE A 754 7.02 2.90 -6.77
N GLY A 755 7.10 3.31 -8.04
CA GLY A 755 7.83 4.50 -8.45
C GLY A 755 9.33 4.26 -8.62
N TYR A 756 10.04 5.31 -9.07
CA TYR A 756 11.49 5.26 -9.32
C TYR A 756 12.33 5.22 -8.04
N LYS A 757 11.81 5.76 -6.95
CA LYS A 757 12.48 5.82 -5.64
C LYS A 757 11.65 5.10 -4.57
N ALA A 758 10.85 4.10 -4.96
CA ALA A 758 10.05 3.27 -4.07
C ALA A 758 9.00 4.02 -3.21
N SER A 759 8.56 5.21 -3.57
CA SER A 759 7.75 6.10 -2.72
C SER A 759 6.30 5.68 -2.46
N GLN A 760 5.84 4.53 -3.00
CA GLN A 760 4.47 4.03 -2.81
C GLN A 760 4.47 2.57 -2.31
N PRO A 761 3.70 2.21 -1.26
CA PRO A 761 3.73 0.86 -0.70
C PRO A 761 2.79 -0.12 -1.41
N LYS A 762 1.67 0.36 -1.97
CA LYS A 762 0.68 -0.45 -2.70
C LYS A 762 0.55 -0.01 -4.14
N LEU A 763 0.22 -0.96 -5.02
CA LEU A 763 -0.07 -0.68 -6.42
C LEU A 763 -1.32 0.19 -6.56
N LEU A 764 -2.33 -0.02 -5.70
CA LEU A 764 -3.51 0.84 -5.64
C LEU A 764 -3.15 2.30 -5.34
N HIS A 765 -2.18 2.55 -4.45
CA HIS A 765 -1.70 3.91 -4.14
C HIS A 765 -0.92 4.50 -5.31
N GLN A 766 -0.12 3.70 -6.01
CA GLN A 766 0.55 4.14 -7.24
C GLN A 766 -0.44 4.58 -8.32
N ILE A 767 -1.55 3.84 -8.52
CA ILE A 767 -2.58 4.17 -9.51
C ILE A 767 -3.35 5.42 -9.08
N ALA A 768 -3.80 5.47 -7.83
CA ALA A 768 -4.55 6.62 -7.31
C ALA A 768 -3.69 7.91 -7.29
N GLY A 769 -2.40 7.79 -6.98
CA GLY A 769 -1.45 8.90 -7.02
C GLY A 769 -1.23 9.41 -8.44
N ALA A 770 -1.11 8.53 -9.43
CA ALA A 770 -0.99 8.92 -10.83
C ALA A 770 -2.27 9.58 -11.36
N LEU A 771 -3.46 9.06 -11.02
CA LEU A 771 -4.74 9.71 -11.36
C LEU A 771 -4.79 11.13 -10.81
N ASN A 772 -4.41 11.32 -9.56
CA ASN A 772 -4.46 12.62 -8.90
C ASN A 772 -3.38 13.59 -9.43
N THR A 773 -2.11 13.19 -9.39
CA THR A 773 -0.98 14.07 -9.73
C THR A 773 -0.80 14.24 -11.23
N ASP A 774 -1.05 13.23 -12.06
CA ASP A 774 -0.71 13.28 -13.48
C ASP A 774 -1.93 13.62 -14.36
N MET A 775 -3.15 13.41 -13.85
CA MET A 775 -4.40 13.64 -14.60
C MET A 775 -5.36 14.60 -13.88
N GLY A 776 -5.09 14.94 -12.61
CA GLY A 776 -5.98 15.79 -11.80
C GLY A 776 -7.31 15.13 -11.45
N VAL A 777 -7.40 13.79 -11.50
CA VAL A 777 -8.62 13.02 -11.21
C VAL A 777 -8.60 12.59 -9.74
N THR A 778 -9.60 13.01 -8.97
CA THR A 778 -9.70 12.68 -7.54
C THR A 778 -10.25 11.27 -7.29
N THR A 779 -9.77 10.66 -6.20
CA THR A 779 -10.21 9.34 -5.72
C THR A 779 -10.52 9.41 -4.21
N SER A 780 -11.11 8.36 -3.64
CA SER A 780 -11.30 8.29 -2.18
C SER A 780 -9.98 8.26 -1.39
N ILE A 781 -8.89 7.82 -2.03
CA ILE A 781 -7.54 7.76 -1.44
C ILE A 781 -6.87 9.13 -1.48
N PHE A 782 -6.95 9.82 -2.63
CA PHE A 782 -6.41 11.16 -2.83
C PHE A 782 -7.52 12.11 -3.34
N PRO A 783 -8.31 12.70 -2.41
CA PRO A 783 -9.47 13.51 -2.77
C PRO A 783 -9.15 14.99 -3.06
N ILE A 784 -7.87 15.38 -2.96
CA ILE A 784 -7.41 16.76 -3.17
C ILE A 784 -6.33 16.69 -4.23
N VAL A 785 -6.49 17.44 -5.32
CA VAL A 785 -5.46 17.54 -6.37
C VAL A 785 -4.29 18.41 -5.91
N ASP A 786 -3.12 18.21 -6.52
CA ASP A 786 -1.95 19.06 -6.28
C ASP A 786 -2.33 20.55 -6.45
N HIS A 787 -1.79 21.43 -5.60
CA HIS A 787 -2.12 22.87 -5.49
C HIS A 787 -3.49 23.32 -4.98
N GLU A 788 -4.47 22.44 -4.84
CA GLU A 788 -5.74 22.91 -4.29
C GLU A 788 -5.64 23.15 -2.78
N ALA A 789 -6.01 24.37 -2.36
CA ALA A 789 -6.12 24.69 -0.95
C ALA A 789 -7.08 23.70 -0.27
N THR A 790 -6.68 23.17 0.88
CA THR A 790 -7.47 22.18 1.65
C THR A 790 -8.87 22.65 2.06
N GLU A 791 -9.14 23.96 1.93
CA GLU A 791 -10.42 24.63 2.21
C GLU A 791 -11.37 24.69 1.00
N SER A 792 -10.86 24.64 -0.25
CA SER A 792 -11.70 24.69 -1.47
C SER A 792 -12.11 23.32 -2.02
N ALA A 793 -11.34 22.27 -1.74
CA ALA A 793 -11.51 20.93 -2.31
C ALA A 793 -12.50 20.00 -1.56
N ALA A 794 -12.98 20.38 -0.37
CA ALA A 794 -13.76 19.49 0.50
C ALA A 794 -15.27 19.40 0.19
N LYS A 795 -15.73 19.79 -1.02
CA LYS A 795 -17.18 19.87 -1.33
C LYS A 795 -17.70 18.87 -2.37
N GLY A 796 -16.86 18.00 -2.95
CA GLY A 796 -17.27 17.00 -3.94
C GLY A 796 -17.08 15.55 -3.47
N ALA A 797 -17.92 14.65 -3.96
CA ALA A 797 -17.60 13.21 -3.96
C ALA A 797 -16.39 12.98 -4.89
N PRO A 798 -15.54 11.96 -4.64
CA PRO A 798 -14.42 11.64 -5.55
C PRO A 798 -14.92 11.42 -6.97
N GLU A 799 -14.20 11.95 -7.95
CA GLU A 799 -14.60 11.90 -9.36
C GLU A 799 -14.54 10.50 -9.94
N LEU A 800 -13.55 9.71 -9.53
CA LEU A 800 -13.48 8.29 -9.84
C LEU A 800 -14.03 7.45 -8.68
N ALA A 801 -14.99 6.58 -8.98
CA ALA A 801 -15.57 5.67 -8.01
C ALA A 801 -14.57 4.57 -7.60
N ASP A 802 -14.68 4.09 -6.35
CA ASP A 802 -13.82 3.02 -5.82
C ASP A 802 -13.89 1.74 -6.64
N GLU A 803 -15.05 1.43 -7.23
CA GLU A 803 -15.19 0.26 -8.11
C GLU A 803 -14.38 0.41 -9.40
N ASP A 804 -14.34 1.60 -9.99
CA ASP A 804 -13.52 1.86 -11.18
C ASP A 804 -12.02 1.87 -10.84
N LEU A 805 -11.67 2.37 -9.65
CA LEU A 805 -10.29 2.29 -9.15
C LEU A 805 -9.86 0.83 -8.92
N ASP A 806 -10.72 -0.02 -8.33
CA ASP A 806 -10.47 -1.47 -8.17
C ASP A 806 -10.33 -2.18 -9.54
N ARG A 807 -11.17 -1.83 -10.52
CA ARG A 807 -11.05 -2.35 -11.90
C ARG A 807 -9.70 -1.98 -12.51
N MET A 808 -9.25 -0.73 -12.37
CA MET A 808 -7.92 -0.31 -12.82
C MET A 808 -6.79 -1.06 -12.09
N TYR A 809 -6.92 -1.26 -10.77
CA TYR A 809 -6.00 -2.10 -9.99
C TYR A 809 -5.92 -3.52 -10.56
N ARG A 810 -7.07 -4.19 -10.77
CA ARG A 810 -7.12 -5.56 -11.31
C ARG A 810 -6.52 -5.65 -12.70
N TYR A 811 -6.73 -4.65 -13.56
CA TYR A 811 -6.08 -4.60 -14.87
C TYR A 811 -4.56 -4.62 -14.73
N VAL A 812 -3.98 -3.70 -13.96
CA VAL A 812 -2.52 -3.58 -13.83
C VAL A 812 -1.90 -4.74 -13.04
N ALA A 813 -2.57 -5.18 -11.96
CA ALA A 813 -2.09 -6.24 -11.08
C ALA A 813 -2.00 -7.61 -11.80
N LEU A 814 -2.90 -7.86 -12.75
CA LEU A 814 -3.04 -9.15 -13.44
C LEU A 814 -2.56 -9.11 -14.91
N LEU A 815 -1.73 -8.11 -15.26
CA LEU A 815 -0.97 -8.15 -16.51
C LEU A 815 0.03 -9.31 -16.48
N GLY A 816 -0.06 -10.20 -17.46
CA GLY A 816 0.84 -11.33 -17.61
C GLY A 816 2.28 -10.87 -17.89
N VAL A 817 3.24 -11.61 -17.34
CA VAL A 817 4.67 -11.34 -17.56
C VAL A 817 5.13 -12.14 -18.78
N PRO A 818 5.77 -11.55 -19.79
CA PRO A 818 6.33 -12.30 -20.90
C PRO A 818 7.31 -13.38 -20.43
N ALA A 819 7.29 -14.54 -21.07
CA ALA A 819 8.30 -15.57 -20.83
C ALA A 819 9.70 -15.10 -21.22
N ARG A 820 10.72 -15.61 -20.50
CA ARG A 820 12.12 -15.48 -20.94
C ARG A 820 12.29 -16.22 -22.26
N ARG A 821 12.92 -15.56 -23.23
CA ARG A 821 13.18 -16.05 -24.58
C ARG A 821 14.58 -16.68 -24.67
N ASP A 822 14.89 -17.28 -25.82
CA ASP A 822 16.26 -17.68 -26.19
C ASP A 822 16.99 -18.56 -25.17
N LEU A 823 16.25 -19.42 -24.46
CA LEU A 823 16.73 -20.22 -23.33
C LEU A 823 17.88 -21.16 -23.70
N ASP A 824 17.87 -21.70 -24.90
CA ASP A 824 18.88 -22.66 -25.38
C ASP A 824 20.01 -22.04 -26.18
N GLU A 825 19.97 -20.72 -26.41
CA GLU A 825 21.03 -20.03 -27.10
C GLU A 825 22.28 -19.92 -26.21
N LEU A 826 23.40 -20.48 -26.68
CA LEU A 826 24.67 -20.48 -25.94
C LEU A 826 25.13 -19.07 -25.56
N THR A 827 24.90 -18.09 -26.43
CA THR A 827 25.20 -16.67 -26.20
C THR A 827 24.40 -16.10 -25.03
N SER A 828 23.11 -16.43 -24.94
CA SER A 828 22.23 -16.01 -23.83
C SER A 828 22.65 -16.66 -22.51
N LYS A 829 22.95 -17.98 -22.51
CA LYS A 829 23.46 -18.70 -21.32
C LYS A 829 24.80 -18.13 -20.83
N ARG A 830 25.71 -17.76 -21.75
CA ARG A 830 26.96 -17.07 -21.42
C ARG A 830 26.68 -15.70 -20.80
N GLY A 831 25.75 -14.94 -21.38
CA GLY A 831 25.34 -13.63 -20.87
C GLY A 831 24.79 -13.67 -19.45
N GLU A 832 23.98 -14.68 -19.12
CA GLU A 832 23.46 -14.89 -17.77
C GLU A 832 24.58 -15.15 -16.75
N LYS A 833 25.58 -15.96 -17.12
CA LYS A 833 26.77 -16.16 -16.28
C LYS A 833 27.54 -14.86 -16.06
N LEU A 834 27.75 -14.11 -17.15
CA LEU A 834 28.43 -12.81 -17.10
C LEU A 834 27.67 -11.78 -16.26
N PHE A 835 26.34 -11.83 -16.22
CA PHE A 835 25.53 -10.96 -15.38
C PHE A 835 25.84 -11.14 -13.88
N VAL A 836 26.05 -12.38 -13.46
CA VAL A 836 26.44 -12.71 -12.08
C VAL A 836 27.92 -12.34 -11.85
N GLU A 837 28.81 -12.70 -12.77
CA GLU A 837 30.26 -12.41 -12.66
C GLU A 837 30.57 -10.92 -12.65
N ALA A 838 29.81 -10.12 -13.40
CA ALA A 838 29.87 -8.66 -13.39
C ALA A 838 29.18 -8.04 -12.18
N ARG A 839 28.70 -8.85 -11.22
CA ARG A 839 28.01 -8.40 -10.00
C ARG A 839 26.68 -7.67 -10.23
N CYS A 840 26.08 -7.73 -11.43
CA CYS A 840 24.78 -7.12 -11.67
C CYS A 840 23.68 -7.72 -10.79
N ALA A 841 23.78 -9.03 -10.52
CA ALA A 841 22.84 -9.76 -9.67
C ALA A 841 22.82 -9.32 -8.20
N LYS A 842 23.78 -8.49 -7.76
CA LYS A 842 23.83 -7.96 -6.38
C LYS A 842 22.72 -6.96 -6.08
N CYS A 843 22.33 -6.14 -7.06
CA CYS A 843 21.18 -5.22 -6.95
C CYS A 843 19.96 -5.72 -7.77
N HIS A 844 20.19 -6.60 -8.75
CA HIS A 844 19.13 -7.20 -9.56
C HIS A 844 18.89 -8.65 -9.14
N ALA A 845 18.39 -8.83 -7.92
CA ALA A 845 18.10 -10.15 -7.36
C ALA A 845 17.21 -10.98 -8.30
N SER A 846 17.67 -12.19 -8.63
CA SER A 846 17.11 -12.97 -9.73
C SER A 846 15.69 -13.47 -9.46
N SER A 847 15.30 -13.67 -8.20
CA SER A 847 14.02 -14.30 -7.87
C SER A 847 13.49 -13.96 -6.49
N PHE A 848 12.17 -13.98 -6.36
CA PHE A 848 11.44 -13.95 -5.09
C PHE A 848 10.36 -15.04 -5.05
N THR A 849 9.81 -15.29 -3.86
CA THR A 849 8.58 -16.06 -3.69
C THR A 849 7.47 -15.14 -3.20
N THR A 850 6.31 -15.17 -3.85
CA THR A 850 5.17 -14.35 -3.45
C THR A 850 4.44 -14.95 -2.24
N SER A 851 3.78 -14.08 -1.48
CA SER A 851 3.05 -14.42 -0.26
C SER A 851 1.84 -15.32 -0.54
N GLU A 852 1.61 -16.32 0.33
CA GLU A 852 0.37 -17.11 0.35
C GLU A 852 -0.86 -16.30 0.82
N PHE A 853 -0.61 -15.10 1.37
CA PHE A 853 -1.62 -14.21 1.90
C PHE A 853 -2.05 -13.13 0.92
N ALA A 854 -1.42 -13.03 -0.25
CA ALA A 854 -1.80 -12.04 -1.26
C ALA A 854 -3.30 -12.12 -1.58
N LEU A 855 -3.93 -10.94 -1.74
CA LEU A 855 -5.37 -10.80 -1.98
C LEU A 855 -5.84 -11.63 -3.18
N LEU A 856 -5.21 -11.38 -4.34
CA LEU A 856 -5.56 -12.01 -5.62
C LEU A 856 -4.99 -13.43 -5.70
N ALA A 857 -5.83 -14.38 -6.07
CA ALA A 857 -5.50 -15.79 -6.07
C ALA A 857 -4.35 -16.14 -7.03
N GLU A 858 -4.32 -15.45 -8.15
CA GLU A 858 -3.38 -15.56 -9.25
C GLU A 858 -1.93 -15.31 -8.84
N LEU A 859 -1.72 -14.53 -7.78
CA LEU A 859 -0.42 -14.00 -7.36
C LEU A 859 0.20 -14.77 -6.20
N ARG A 860 -0.51 -15.74 -5.60
CA ARG A 860 -0.07 -16.41 -4.37
C ARG A 860 0.99 -17.48 -4.61
N SER A 861 1.86 -17.67 -3.61
CA SER A 861 2.72 -18.84 -3.40
C SER A 861 3.50 -19.32 -4.63
N GLN A 862 4.09 -18.40 -5.39
CA GLN A 862 4.83 -18.76 -6.60
C GLN A 862 6.20 -18.12 -6.65
N LYS A 863 7.16 -18.86 -7.22
CA LYS A 863 8.49 -18.34 -7.52
C LYS A 863 8.40 -17.47 -8.77
N ILE A 864 8.89 -16.25 -8.67
CA ILE A 864 8.98 -15.27 -9.75
C ILE A 864 10.44 -14.89 -9.99
N GLN A 865 10.75 -14.37 -11.18
CA GLN A 865 12.10 -13.95 -11.57
C GLN A 865 12.12 -12.52 -12.09
N PRO A 866 11.99 -11.51 -11.22
CA PRO A 866 11.85 -10.12 -11.63
C PRO A 866 13.17 -9.41 -11.92
N TYR A 867 14.32 -9.96 -11.46
CA TYR A 867 15.64 -9.32 -11.57
C TYR A 867 15.66 -7.91 -10.96
N THR A 868 15.27 -7.81 -9.69
CA THR A 868 15.24 -6.60 -8.86
C THR A 868 15.19 -7.06 -7.42
N ASP A 869 15.78 -6.28 -6.51
CA ASP A 869 15.63 -6.45 -5.06
C ASP A 869 14.60 -5.46 -4.44
N LEU A 870 14.09 -4.52 -5.24
CA LEU A 870 13.21 -3.41 -4.82
C LEU A 870 13.85 -2.43 -3.81
N LEU A 871 15.16 -2.49 -3.63
CA LEU A 871 15.92 -1.62 -2.74
C LEU A 871 16.41 -0.36 -3.47
N LEU A 872 16.68 0.68 -2.69
CA LEU A 872 17.36 1.89 -3.12
C LEU A 872 18.87 1.67 -3.13
N HIS A 873 19.53 2.13 -4.20
CA HIS A 873 20.98 2.14 -4.35
C HIS A 873 21.46 3.49 -4.85
N ASP A 874 22.58 3.98 -4.31
CA ASP A 874 23.27 5.15 -4.86
C ASP A 874 23.94 4.80 -6.20
N LEU A 875 23.41 5.34 -7.30
CA LEU A 875 23.95 5.15 -8.65
C LEU A 875 24.92 6.27 -9.09
N GLY A 876 25.37 7.07 -8.14
CA GLY A 876 26.39 8.11 -8.28
C GLY A 876 25.91 9.41 -8.92
N ALA A 877 26.80 10.41 -8.89
CA ALA A 877 26.51 11.79 -9.32
C ALA A 877 26.07 11.90 -10.79
N GLY A 878 26.45 10.95 -11.64
CA GLY A 878 26.01 10.89 -13.04
C GLY A 878 24.50 10.74 -13.17
N LEU A 879 23.88 9.95 -12.29
CA LEU A 879 22.43 9.66 -12.27
C LEU A 879 21.69 10.39 -11.15
N SER A 880 22.36 11.23 -10.37
CA SER A 880 21.68 12.07 -9.37
C SER A 880 20.83 13.14 -10.04
N ASP A 881 19.57 13.22 -9.63
CA ASP A 881 18.72 14.39 -9.83
C ASP A 881 18.91 15.40 -8.69
N THR A 882 18.39 16.62 -8.85
CA THR A 882 18.45 17.67 -7.81
C THR A 882 17.35 17.52 -6.75
N LEU A 883 16.48 16.52 -6.91
CA LEU A 883 15.32 16.23 -6.08
C LEU A 883 15.33 14.75 -5.64
N GLY A 884 15.28 14.53 -4.33
CA GLY A 884 15.02 13.24 -3.70
C GLY A 884 13.53 12.93 -3.59
N ASP A 885 13.17 11.91 -2.81
CA ASP A 885 11.79 11.62 -2.41
C ASP A 885 11.76 11.56 -0.86
N GLY A 886 11.43 12.70 -0.23
CA GLY A 886 11.51 12.87 1.22
C GLY A 886 12.93 13.18 1.71
N SER A 887 13.05 13.49 3.00
CA SER A 887 14.35 13.76 3.63
C SER A 887 15.08 12.43 3.94
N PRO A 888 16.38 12.27 3.63
CA PRO A 888 17.11 11.02 3.90
C PRO A 888 17.30 10.71 5.39
N SER A 889 17.47 11.74 6.24
CA SER A 889 17.42 11.56 7.70
C SER A 889 16.07 11.02 8.13
N ASP A 890 15.06 11.30 7.31
CA ASP A 890 13.70 10.86 7.44
C ASP A 890 13.39 9.66 6.52
N GLY A 891 14.42 8.84 6.28
CA GLY A 891 14.34 7.58 5.56
C GLY A 891 13.96 7.71 4.09
N GLY A 892 13.72 8.92 3.60
CA GLY A 892 13.50 9.24 2.18
C GLY A 892 14.70 8.91 1.31
N ALA A 893 14.54 9.06 0.00
CA ALA A 893 15.60 8.80 -0.97
C ALA A 893 16.31 10.09 -1.36
N THR A 894 17.64 10.07 -1.46
CA THR A 894 18.42 11.15 -2.05
C THR A 894 18.18 11.28 -3.55
N GLY A 895 18.73 12.33 -4.18
CA GLY A 895 18.72 12.48 -5.64
C GLY A 895 19.44 11.35 -6.39
N ALA A 896 20.46 10.75 -5.78
CA ALA A 896 21.30 9.70 -6.39
C ALA A 896 20.80 8.27 -6.14
N GLU A 897 19.93 8.09 -5.14
CA GLU A 897 19.34 6.78 -4.84
C GLU A 897 18.19 6.43 -5.79
N TRP A 898 18.25 5.24 -6.37
CA TRP A 898 17.21 4.73 -7.27
C TRP A 898 16.81 3.32 -6.88
N ARG A 899 15.52 3.01 -6.99
CA ARG A 899 15.02 1.65 -6.83
C ARG A 899 15.42 0.83 -8.06
N THR A 900 15.97 -0.36 -7.87
CA THR A 900 16.23 -1.27 -9.00
C THR A 900 14.91 -1.59 -9.72
N PRO A 901 14.75 -1.32 -11.03
CA PRO A 901 13.53 -1.71 -11.74
C PRO A 901 13.55 -3.22 -12.07
N PRO A 902 12.39 -3.90 -12.11
CA PRO A 902 12.33 -5.26 -12.63
C PRO A 902 12.77 -5.29 -14.11
N LEU A 903 13.53 -6.32 -14.51
CA LEU A 903 14.06 -6.45 -15.87
C LEU A 903 13.23 -7.36 -16.78
N TRP A 904 12.18 -8.02 -16.29
CA TRP A 904 11.29 -8.79 -17.17
C TRP A 904 10.70 -7.91 -18.28
N GLY A 905 10.56 -8.43 -19.49
CA GLY A 905 10.06 -7.69 -20.65
C GLY A 905 11.00 -6.63 -21.22
N ILE A 906 12.18 -6.38 -20.64
CA ILE A 906 13.08 -5.31 -21.08
C ILE A 906 13.52 -5.48 -22.54
N GLY A 907 13.70 -6.71 -23.01
CA GLY A 907 14.04 -7.01 -24.40
C GLY A 907 12.88 -6.86 -25.40
N LEU A 908 11.69 -6.47 -24.94
CA LEU A 908 10.52 -6.19 -25.78
C LEU A 908 10.29 -4.68 -25.98
N THR A 909 11.03 -3.82 -25.27
CA THR A 909 10.89 -2.35 -25.31
C THR A 909 10.81 -1.80 -26.73
N ALA A 910 11.74 -2.18 -27.61
CA ALA A 910 11.78 -1.72 -29.00
C ALA A 910 10.46 -1.96 -29.76
N GLY A 911 9.87 -3.15 -29.61
CA GLY A 911 8.64 -3.53 -30.30
C GLY A 911 7.40 -2.88 -29.69
N VAL A 912 7.35 -2.78 -28.36
CA VAL A 912 6.15 -2.31 -27.63
C VAL A 912 6.05 -0.79 -27.66
N SER A 913 7.18 -0.10 -27.45
CA SER A 913 7.26 1.36 -27.37
C SER A 913 7.62 2.02 -28.71
N GLY A 914 7.99 1.23 -29.74
CA GLY A 914 8.41 1.75 -31.04
C GLY A 914 9.86 2.27 -31.10
N GLY A 915 10.67 1.97 -30.08
CA GLY A 915 12.05 2.40 -29.92
C GLY A 915 12.60 1.99 -28.55
N GLU A 916 13.86 2.33 -28.26
CA GLU A 916 14.50 2.02 -26.96
C GLU A 916 15.04 3.30 -26.31
N ALA A 917 14.76 3.43 -25.01
CA ALA A 917 15.39 4.39 -24.12
C ALA A 917 15.30 3.85 -22.69
N TYR A 918 16.34 4.06 -21.90
CA TYR A 918 16.46 3.48 -20.55
C TYR A 918 16.85 4.55 -19.53
N LEU A 919 16.80 4.14 -18.26
CA LEU A 919 16.94 4.99 -17.07
C LEU A 919 15.74 5.93 -16.88
N HIS A 920 15.74 6.70 -15.80
CA HIS A 920 14.58 7.50 -15.39
C HIS A 920 14.21 8.58 -16.38
N ASP A 921 15.16 9.10 -17.15
CA ASP A 921 14.95 10.23 -18.05
C ASP A 921 15.20 9.91 -19.54
N GLY A 922 15.49 8.64 -19.87
CA GLY A 922 15.67 8.18 -21.25
C GLY A 922 17.01 8.55 -21.86
N ARG A 923 17.98 8.99 -21.04
CA ARG A 923 19.31 9.38 -21.53
C ARG A 923 20.04 8.24 -22.21
N ALA A 924 19.87 7.00 -21.75
CA ALA A 924 20.50 5.83 -22.34
C ALA A 924 19.71 5.32 -23.54
N ARG A 925 20.31 5.33 -24.73
CA ARG A 925 19.70 4.85 -25.99
C ARG A 925 19.70 3.32 -26.11
N THR A 926 20.58 2.66 -25.35
CA THR A 926 20.78 1.20 -25.39
C THR A 926 20.98 0.66 -23.99
N LEU A 927 20.83 -0.65 -23.82
CA LEU A 927 21.16 -1.34 -22.57
C LEU A 927 22.64 -1.20 -22.20
N SER A 928 23.54 -1.19 -23.20
CA SER A 928 24.97 -0.92 -22.97
C SER A 928 25.19 0.47 -22.39
N GLU A 929 24.53 1.50 -22.94
CA GLU A 929 24.60 2.85 -22.37
C GLU A 929 24.00 2.91 -20.97
N ALA A 930 22.92 2.16 -20.69
CA ALA A 930 22.32 2.10 -19.37
C ALA A 930 23.32 1.55 -18.33
N ILE A 931 24.02 0.45 -18.64
CA ILE A 931 25.07 -0.11 -17.78
C ILE A 931 26.20 0.89 -17.58
N LEU A 932 26.64 1.58 -18.64
CA LEU A 932 27.73 2.56 -18.58
C LEU A 932 27.40 3.83 -17.77
N TRP A 933 26.12 4.10 -17.53
CA TRP A 933 25.67 5.19 -16.67
C TRP A 933 25.71 4.87 -15.18
N HIS A 934 25.76 3.59 -14.81
CA HIS A 934 25.88 3.19 -13.41
C HIS A 934 27.19 3.71 -12.81
N ASP A 935 27.16 4.07 -11.54
CA ASP A 935 28.31 4.50 -10.74
C ASP A 935 27.97 4.23 -9.26
N GLY A 936 28.66 4.84 -8.31
CA GLY A 936 28.35 4.66 -6.88
C GLY A 936 28.49 3.19 -6.48
N GLU A 937 27.45 2.62 -5.89
CA GLU A 937 27.40 1.19 -5.50
C GLU A 937 27.56 0.25 -6.71
N ALA A 938 27.11 0.68 -7.89
CA ALA A 938 27.20 -0.10 -9.13
C ALA A 938 28.47 0.16 -9.95
N ALA A 939 29.43 0.95 -9.44
CA ALA A 939 30.67 1.27 -10.13
C ALA A 939 31.50 0.02 -10.48
N ALA A 940 31.54 -0.97 -9.59
CA ALA A 940 32.24 -2.24 -9.83
C ALA A 940 31.62 -3.02 -11.00
N ALA A 941 30.28 -3.03 -11.12
CA ALA A 941 29.59 -3.72 -12.19
C ALA A 941 29.82 -3.05 -13.55
N LYS A 942 29.75 -1.71 -13.59
CA LYS A 942 30.15 -0.94 -14.78
C LYS A 942 31.58 -1.22 -15.18
N LYS A 943 32.51 -1.21 -14.23
CA LYS A 943 33.93 -1.47 -14.51
C LYS A 943 34.11 -2.87 -15.13
N ALA A 944 33.48 -3.89 -14.57
CA ALA A 944 33.51 -5.24 -15.13
C ALA A 944 32.99 -5.25 -16.58
N PHE A 945 31.88 -4.57 -16.87
CA PHE A 945 31.35 -4.45 -18.23
C PHE A 945 32.30 -3.71 -19.19
N VAL A 946 33.00 -2.67 -18.72
CA VAL A 946 34.00 -1.93 -19.52
C VAL A 946 35.22 -2.81 -19.85
N GLU A 947 35.59 -3.71 -18.95
CA GLU A 947 36.72 -4.64 -19.08
C GLU A 947 36.40 -5.91 -19.90
N MET A 948 35.12 -6.24 -20.09
CA MET A 948 34.68 -7.36 -20.93
C MET A 948 35.16 -7.22 -22.39
N SER A 949 35.35 -8.35 -23.06
CA SER A 949 35.52 -8.37 -24.52
C SER A 949 34.22 -7.96 -25.25
N ALA A 950 34.32 -7.54 -26.52
CA ALA A 950 33.14 -7.25 -27.34
C ALA A 950 32.13 -8.42 -27.40
N ASP A 951 32.62 -9.67 -27.44
CA ASP A 951 31.78 -10.88 -27.46
C ASP A 951 31.07 -11.11 -26.11
N ASP A 952 31.76 -10.85 -25.00
CA ASP A 952 31.18 -10.95 -23.65
C ASP A 952 30.12 -9.86 -23.43
N ARG A 953 30.41 -8.61 -23.83
CA ARG A 953 29.42 -7.52 -23.78
C ARG A 953 28.19 -7.89 -24.60
N SER A 954 28.38 -8.37 -25.83
CA SER A 954 27.29 -8.82 -26.71
C SER A 954 26.48 -9.95 -26.10
N SER A 955 27.14 -10.89 -25.42
CA SER A 955 26.50 -12.01 -24.72
C SER A 955 25.64 -11.52 -23.55
N LEU A 956 26.16 -10.62 -22.71
CA LEU A 956 25.41 -10.02 -21.60
C LEU A 956 24.17 -9.28 -22.12
N ILE A 957 24.31 -8.47 -23.17
CA ILE A 957 23.18 -7.77 -23.78
C ILE A 957 22.17 -8.76 -24.38
N ARG A 958 22.63 -9.88 -24.96
CA ARG A 958 21.72 -10.92 -25.48
C ARG A 958 20.90 -11.56 -24.37
N PHE A 959 21.49 -11.81 -23.20
CA PHE A 959 20.77 -12.29 -22.02
C PHE A 959 19.72 -11.27 -21.56
N LEU A 960 20.07 -9.99 -21.41
CA LEU A 960 19.11 -8.95 -21.02
C LEU A 960 17.96 -8.83 -22.03
N LYS A 961 18.27 -8.94 -23.34
CA LYS A 961 17.24 -8.95 -24.39
C LYS A 961 16.39 -10.21 -24.42
N SER A 962 16.80 -11.27 -23.73
CA SER A 962 16.03 -12.50 -23.59
C SER A 962 14.96 -12.37 -22.49
N LEU A 963 15.19 -11.51 -21.50
CA LEU A 963 14.20 -11.11 -20.50
C LEU A 963 13.09 -10.28 -21.16
#